data_AF-A0A2Y9KCB9-F1
#
_entry.id   AF-A0A2Y9KCB9-F1
#
_cell.length_a   1.000
_cell.length_b   1.000
_cell.length_c   1.000
_cell.angle_alpha   90.00
_cell.angle_beta   90.00
_cell.angle_gamma   90.00
#
_symmetry.space_group_name_H-M   'P 1'
#
loop_
_entity.id
_entity.type
_entity.pdbx_description
1 polymer ?
#
loop_
_entity_poly.entity_id
_entity_poly.type
_entity_poly.pdbx_seq_one_letter_code
_entity_poly.pdbx_strand_id
1 'polypeptide(L)'
;MCGGTISADVPKRFFSHTLTQVLTHKPVLRVSDAVGMQREWSFAKTHPLLTSLYRRLFAILGPEELLGHLQEVLETHEVNWRHVLSCVSTLVICLPEAQRLIKDWVARLLARAFENCDLDSMVTAFLVARQAALEGPSVFPSYPDWFQASFGNTRGFHSGSKKTLVFLFKFLSDLVPFEAPRYLQAHILHPPLVPSKYRSLLTDYITLAKTRLSDLKVSVENMGLYEDLSSARDIIEPDSQAQQDVEKAITVFEHTGKIPVAVMEASIFRRPYYVSHFLPALLTPRVLPRTPDSRTALIESLRRADKIPPSLYSTYCQACSTAGEKKPESAAPGTTADATCREEPLGRLVAALREFRAAVADPEQGDVLSAHLALVSERLSSILGPDEEDSSLGLSRVQLSLRAPHLEQQEQEVADLLLTSFCQNLMAASSFTPADRQGPWAARFVTTVCGRRLLPVMLTRLCQLLRHQGPSLSASHVLGLAALVVHLSESRSALPDVHVALPAPAESLPVPEFFSSLLPFGTAETSLFCLKFCTAAISYSLCKSPSVLQDTLYSCLSPALLKKFQFILFRLFSEAREPPSLEDAAGLPWRLLCLPSADWQRAALCLWKQRTFQELLKEKEVHLTYRDWLRLELEIQPELDFLSDMERWDFQQWAIREHFLPAPSAAGGCDGELQTACSVLVDVLIDFCHSLRSYDCSENSDLVLGSCTGNRDIFSRLQEMVADLEQGPAASQSCRPSQGHFLFRVFRTRLQALAGGWDVAARLQRQRELLVYKWILLGLPPSVLVSSPQAKQPAAPDCTEFFRLVNSELRNLCSHGSALTHDITVHFFRGLFNACSQSRNPALTADLVLSACQTECPIVLTSALLWWPRLEPDLRSRWRSCFQGPLPRELQRLGEARQFGRSCLSADSARPPPGPAWLSAAALHFAIQQAGKSSIKSQLEKLDCQREELLLVLFFFSLMGLLSSHLTPHSGPQAADPLKALDVCAEILGCLEKRKVSWLALFQLTEAEGGLGPVLLRLAPDPHIRLLPFAFYSLLSCFDEDALLREDAFLHVAVDMYLKLICLFVAGETSAVSALATRSQDLQGQGDPVGLITKARHFLLQSIPRCPQKSFSNMAEVTPRCSFGVCSTSRSLCKRATPQAEMIRHLPRTLCPLTWQPQGAEHSCFLAAAGH
;
A
#
# COMPACT_ATOMS: atom_id res chain seq x y z
N MET A 1 -5.51 -13.19 65.03
CA MET A 1 -5.47 -11.76 65.42
C MET A 1 -5.15 -10.93 64.18
N CYS A 2 -6.06 -10.01 63.88
CA CYS A 2 -5.95 -8.82 63.01
C CYS A 2 -5.41 -8.98 61.58
N GLY A 3 -6.26 -9.52 60.69
CA GLY A 3 -6.34 -9.00 59.33
C GLY A 3 -6.97 -7.61 59.36
N GLY A 4 -6.13 -6.57 59.27
CA GLY A 4 -6.58 -5.23 58.93
C GLY A 4 -6.50 -5.06 57.42
N THR A 5 -7.64 -4.93 56.76
CA THR A 5 -7.71 -4.47 55.37
C THR A 5 -7.07 -3.09 55.29
N ILE A 6 -5.85 -3.01 54.77
CA ILE A 6 -5.19 -1.73 54.48
C ILE A 6 -6.08 -1.03 53.43
N SER A 7 -6.63 0.15 53.77
CA SER A 7 -7.37 0.98 52.81
C SER A 7 -6.48 1.23 51.59
N ALA A 8 -7.07 1.16 50.39
CA ALA A 8 -6.38 1.42 49.11
C ALA A 8 -5.68 2.81 49.08
N ASP A 9 -6.05 3.73 49.97
CA ASP A 9 -5.46 5.06 50.10
C ASP A 9 -4.05 5.07 50.70
N VAL A 10 -3.71 4.11 51.57
CA VAL A 10 -2.40 4.11 52.27
C VAL A 10 -1.24 3.80 51.31
N PRO A 11 -1.33 2.77 50.44
CA PRO A 11 -0.34 2.56 49.38
C PRO A 11 -0.25 3.76 48.44
N LYS A 12 -1.38 4.30 47.97
CA LYS A 12 -1.39 5.45 47.04
C LYS A 12 -0.62 6.67 47.59
N ARG A 13 -0.80 6.99 48.88
CA ARG A 13 -0.04 8.06 49.54
C ARG A 13 1.46 7.78 49.60
N PHE A 14 1.85 6.54 49.90
CA PHE A 14 3.26 6.13 49.91
C PHE A 14 3.91 6.25 48.52
N PHE A 15 3.23 5.77 47.47
CA PHE A 15 3.73 5.85 46.09
C PHE A 15 3.80 7.29 45.58
N SER A 16 2.81 8.13 45.92
CA SER A 16 2.83 9.56 45.58
C SER A 16 3.98 10.29 46.28
N HIS A 17 4.22 10.01 47.57
CA HIS A 17 5.35 10.55 48.30
C HIS A 17 6.70 10.10 47.71
N THR A 18 6.80 8.81 47.34
CA THR A 18 8.00 8.26 46.70
C THR A 18 8.27 8.94 45.35
N LEU A 19 7.23 9.19 44.55
CA LEU A 19 7.37 9.91 43.30
C LEU A 19 7.87 11.34 43.52
N THR A 20 7.31 12.07 44.50
CA THR A 20 7.81 13.41 44.86
C THR A 20 9.28 13.39 45.23
N GLN A 21 9.73 12.43 46.05
CA GLN A 21 11.15 12.30 46.43
C GLN A 21 12.05 12.03 45.22
N VAL A 22 11.61 11.19 44.28
CA VAL A 22 12.38 10.90 43.05
C VAL A 22 12.49 12.14 42.17
N LEU A 23 11.38 12.86 41.96
CA LEU A 23 11.33 14.04 41.10
C LEU A 23 12.11 15.24 41.68
N THR A 24 12.20 15.33 43.00
CA THR A 24 12.91 16.42 43.72
C THR A 24 14.33 16.04 44.14
N HIS A 25 14.81 14.84 43.78
CA HIS A 25 16.14 14.39 44.18
C HIS A 25 17.25 15.16 43.43
N LYS A 26 18.02 15.97 44.17
CA LYS A 26 19.18 16.76 43.69
C LYS A 26 18.84 17.62 42.46
N PRO A 27 18.06 18.70 42.59
CA PRO A 27 17.67 19.58 41.49
C PRO A 27 18.82 20.51 41.08
N VAL A 28 19.91 19.96 40.53
CA VAL A 28 21.14 20.72 40.19
C VAL A 28 21.07 21.34 38.79
N LEU A 29 20.24 20.78 37.90
CA LEU A 29 20.18 21.18 36.48
C LEU A 29 19.28 22.40 36.29
N ARG A 30 19.80 23.43 35.62
CA ARG A 30 19.00 24.59 35.22
C ARG A 30 18.11 24.23 34.04
N VAL A 31 17.06 25.03 33.82
CA VAL A 31 16.17 24.91 32.65
C VAL A 31 16.95 24.97 31.33
N SER A 32 17.97 25.81 31.24
CA SER A 32 18.86 25.90 30.06
C SER A 32 19.58 24.58 29.77
N ASP A 33 20.04 23.90 30.82
CA ASP A 33 20.72 22.60 30.71
C ASP A 33 19.70 21.53 30.31
N ALA A 34 18.48 21.62 30.83
CA ALA A 34 17.39 20.75 30.45
C ALA A 34 17.08 20.83 28.95
N VAL A 35 16.98 22.04 28.38
CA VAL A 35 16.74 22.24 26.94
C VAL A 35 17.84 21.60 26.07
N GLY A 36 19.11 21.75 26.46
CA GLY A 36 20.24 21.16 25.71
C GLY A 36 20.36 19.64 25.83
N MET A 37 19.88 19.05 26.93
CA MET A 37 20.11 17.64 27.27
C MET A 37 18.86 16.74 27.12
N GLN A 38 17.71 17.26 26.68
CA GLN A 38 16.44 16.48 26.55
C GLN A 38 16.62 15.15 25.80
N ARG A 39 17.44 15.15 24.75
CA ARG A 39 17.75 13.97 23.92
C ARG A 39 18.37 12.83 24.73
N GLU A 40 19.13 13.12 25.79
CA GLU A 40 19.78 12.11 26.63
C GLU A 40 18.84 11.46 27.65
N TRP A 41 17.62 11.98 27.80
CA TRP A 41 16.65 11.55 28.80
C TRP A 41 15.41 10.88 28.20
N SER A 42 15.47 10.48 26.92
CA SER A 42 14.43 9.67 26.29
C SER A 42 14.28 8.30 26.96
N PHE A 43 13.16 7.61 26.74
CA PHE A 43 12.91 6.30 27.34
C PHE A 43 13.98 5.26 26.96
N ALA A 44 14.44 5.27 25.71
CA ALA A 44 15.47 4.36 25.23
C ALA A 44 16.85 4.58 25.88
N LYS A 45 17.17 5.83 26.25
CA LYS A 45 18.45 6.18 26.88
C LYS A 45 18.39 6.22 28.40
N THR A 46 17.20 6.24 28.99
CA THR A 46 17.02 6.26 30.45
C THR A 46 17.48 4.94 31.05
N HIS A 47 18.21 5.00 32.18
CA HIS A 47 18.77 3.82 32.83
C HIS A 47 17.66 2.81 33.21
N PRO A 48 17.80 1.50 32.91
CA PRO A 48 16.75 0.50 33.09
C PRO A 48 16.16 0.43 34.51
N LEU A 49 16.97 0.68 35.54
CA LEU A 49 16.52 0.72 36.93
C LEU A 49 15.52 1.85 37.20
N LEU A 50 15.74 3.03 36.61
CA LEU A 50 14.85 4.18 36.78
C LEU A 50 13.53 3.95 36.02
N THR A 51 13.62 3.38 34.82
CA THR A 51 12.44 2.97 34.04
C THR A 51 11.63 1.89 34.78
N SER A 52 12.31 0.91 35.40
CA SER A 52 11.66 -0.13 36.21
C SER A 52 10.97 0.46 37.45
N LEU A 53 11.60 1.43 38.12
CA LEU A 53 11.01 2.15 39.24
C LEU A 53 9.72 2.86 38.81
N TYR A 54 9.76 3.65 37.74
CA TYR A 54 8.59 4.35 37.23
C TYR A 54 7.45 3.40 36.86
N ARG A 55 7.72 2.29 36.15
CA ARG A 55 6.67 1.29 35.83
C ARG A 55 6.00 0.72 37.08
N ARG A 56 6.75 0.51 38.17
CA ARG A 56 6.18 0.06 39.45
C ARG A 56 5.34 1.14 40.14
N LEU A 57 5.76 2.41 40.08
CA LEU A 57 4.98 3.53 40.60
C LEU A 57 3.66 3.71 39.83
N PHE A 58 3.68 3.51 38.51
CA PHE A 58 2.54 3.68 37.63
C PHE A 58 1.49 2.56 37.74
N ALA A 59 1.88 1.38 38.23
CA ALA A 59 0.94 0.26 38.41
C ALA A 59 -0.11 0.52 39.49
N ILE A 60 0.13 1.47 40.41
CA ILE A 60 -0.70 1.71 41.59
C ILE A 60 -1.45 3.04 41.52
N LEU A 61 -0.90 4.02 40.78
CA LEU A 61 -1.50 5.33 40.53
C LEU A 61 -2.06 5.37 39.11
N GLY A 62 -3.33 5.74 38.95
CA GLY A 62 -3.92 5.92 37.62
C GLY A 62 -3.24 7.06 36.83
N PRO A 63 -3.33 7.09 35.49
CA PRO A 63 -2.65 8.10 34.67
C PRO A 63 -3.12 9.54 34.96
N GLU A 64 -4.39 9.74 35.32
CA GLU A 64 -4.93 11.04 35.74
C GLU A 64 -4.40 11.49 37.10
N GLU A 65 -4.39 10.58 38.09
CA GLU A 65 -3.84 10.84 39.43
C GLU A 65 -2.34 11.16 39.37
N LEU A 66 -1.61 10.41 38.54
CA LEU A 66 -0.17 10.55 38.36
C LEU A 66 0.21 11.86 37.66
N LEU A 67 -0.55 12.25 36.63
CA LEU A 67 -0.34 13.53 35.96
C LEU A 67 -0.75 14.71 36.85
N GLY A 68 -1.83 14.58 37.62
CA GLY A 68 -2.24 15.56 38.63
C GLY A 68 -1.17 15.76 39.70
N HIS A 69 -0.58 14.66 40.20
CA HIS A 69 0.51 14.71 41.17
C HIS A 69 1.80 15.31 40.58
N LEU A 70 2.12 14.99 39.32
CA LEU A 70 3.27 15.60 38.62
C LEU A 70 3.08 17.13 38.46
N GLN A 71 1.86 17.58 38.17
CA GLN A 71 1.51 19.00 38.11
C GLN A 71 1.70 19.68 39.47
N GLU A 72 1.17 19.08 40.54
CA GLU A 72 1.31 19.60 41.90
C GLU A 72 2.80 19.75 42.27
N VAL A 73 3.62 18.73 42.00
CA VAL A 73 5.06 18.77 42.31
C VAL A 73 5.78 19.88 41.54
N LEU A 74 5.45 20.09 40.26
CA LEU A 74 6.04 21.15 39.44
C LEU A 74 5.64 22.56 39.91
N GLU A 75 4.47 22.71 40.52
CA GLU A 75 3.99 24.00 41.06
C GLU A 75 4.52 24.30 42.47
N THR A 76 4.85 23.27 43.25
CA THR A 76 5.13 23.41 44.69
C THR A 76 6.58 23.16 45.10
N HIS A 77 7.40 22.50 44.27
CA HIS A 77 8.77 22.10 44.62
C HIS A 77 9.79 22.45 43.53
N GLU A 78 11.05 22.61 43.92
CA GLU A 78 12.17 22.64 42.96
C GLU A 78 12.43 21.22 42.42
N VAL A 79 12.32 21.06 41.11
CA VAL A 79 12.37 19.75 40.46
C VAL A 79 13.71 19.46 39.78
N ASN A 80 14.06 18.18 39.73
CA ASN A 80 15.14 17.71 38.88
C ASN A 80 14.60 17.38 37.48
N TRP A 81 14.86 18.28 36.51
CA TRP A 81 14.39 18.16 35.14
C TRP A 81 14.74 16.83 34.46
N ARG A 82 15.87 16.20 34.81
CA ARG A 82 16.20 14.86 34.29
C ARG A 82 15.16 13.82 34.73
N HIS A 83 14.81 13.81 36.01
CA HIS A 83 13.84 12.85 36.54
C HIS A 83 12.44 13.14 36.02
N VAL A 84 12.04 14.42 35.95
CA VAL A 84 10.76 14.85 35.39
C VAL A 84 10.62 14.42 33.94
N LEU A 85 11.60 14.74 33.08
CA LEU A 85 11.52 14.44 31.65
C LEU A 85 11.63 12.93 31.35
N SER A 86 12.48 12.19 32.08
CA SER A 86 12.48 10.71 32.01
C SER A 86 11.17 10.10 32.50
N CYS A 87 10.51 10.70 33.51
CA CYS A 87 9.19 10.27 33.98
C CYS A 87 8.13 10.51 32.92
N VAL A 88 8.12 11.68 32.26
CA VAL A 88 7.20 12.01 31.15
C VAL A 88 7.41 11.04 29.98
N SER A 89 8.65 10.80 29.54
CA SER A 89 8.95 9.81 28.50
C SER A 89 8.43 8.42 28.86
N THR A 90 8.63 7.98 30.11
CA THR A 90 8.17 6.66 30.57
C THR A 90 6.65 6.58 30.65
N LEU A 91 6.00 7.65 31.10
CA LEU A 91 4.54 7.75 31.24
C LEU A 91 3.87 7.57 29.87
N VAL A 92 4.37 8.33 28.90
CA VAL A 92 3.83 8.44 27.54
C VAL A 92 3.97 7.14 26.73
N ILE A 93 5.05 6.39 26.97
CA ILE A 93 5.29 5.09 26.31
C ILE A 93 4.56 3.95 27.01
N CYS A 94 4.56 3.91 28.35
CA CYS A 94 4.00 2.78 29.08
C CYS A 94 2.46 2.85 29.21
N LEU A 95 1.85 4.05 29.14
CA LEU A 95 0.41 4.26 29.31
C LEU A 95 -0.18 5.01 28.11
N PRO A 96 -0.92 4.35 27.21
CA PRO A 96 -1.53 4.99 26.03
C PRO A 96 -2.50 6.13 26.40
N GLU A 97 -3.25 5.99 27.50
CA GLU A 97 -4.20 6.99 28.00
C GLU A 97 -3.51 8.31 28.38
N ALA A 98 -2.26 8.24 28.83
CA ALA A 98 -1.48 9.42 29.21
C ALA A 98 -1.09 10.31 28.01
N GLN A 99 -1.07 9.76 26.78
CA GLN A 99 -0.75 10.52 25.57
C GLN A 99 -1.77 11.63 25.31
N ARG A 100 -3.06 11.37 25.53
CA ARG A 100 -4.12 12.38 25.42
C ARG A 100 -4.03 13.39 26.57
N LEU A 101 -3.84 12.91 27.79
CA LEU A 101 -3.78 13.77 28.99
C LEU A 101 -2.61 14.76 28.93
N ILE A 102 -1.45 14.35 28.41
CA ILE A 102 -0.30 15.26 28.20
C ILE A 102 -0.57 16.29 27.12
N LYS A 103 -1.21 15.92 26.01
CA LYS A 103 -1.63 16.89 24.97
C LYS A 103 -2.54 17.97 25.56
N ASP A 104 -3.53 17.54 26.34
CA ASP A 104 -4.47 18.46 27.00
C ASP A 104 -3.76 19.32 28.06
N TRP A 105 -2.80 18.76 28.79
CA TRP A 105 -2.01 19.49 29.77
C TRP A 105 -1.11 20.56 29.14
N VAL A 106 -0.39 20.23 28.06
CA VAL A 106 0.42 21.20 27.31
C VAL A 106 -0.46 22.33 26.77
N ALA A 107 -1.65 22.03 26.25
CA ALA A 107 -2.59 23.05 25.80
C ALA A 107 -3.05 23.98 26.94
N ARG A 108 -3.33 23.43 28.13
CA ARG A 108 -3.67 24.23 29.33
C ARG A 108 -2.50 25.10 29.81
N LEU A 109 -1.27 24.56 29.81
CA LEU A 109 -0.07 25.32 30.16
C LEU A 109 0.17 26.48 29.19
N LEU A 110 0.00 26.26 27.88
CA LEU A 110 0.09 27.33 26.89
C LEU A 110 -0.99 28.39 27.10
N ALA A 111 -2.24 27.99 27.33
CA ALA A 111 -3.32 28.93 27.62
C ALA A 111 -2.97 29.81 28.85
N ARG A 112 -2.57 29.19 29.97
CA ARG A 112 -2.15 29.88 31.19
C ARG A 112 -0.94 30.80 30.96
N ALA A 113 0.05 30.34 30.19
CA ALA A 113 1.25 31.11 29.86
C ALA A 113 0.89 32.38 29.09
N PHE A 114 -0.02 32.32 28.12
CA PHE A 114 -0.39 33.48 27.31
C PHE A 114 -1.41 34.41 27.98
N GLU A 115 -2.33 33.87 28.79
CA GLU A 115 -3.28 34.67 29.58
C GLU A 115 -2.56 35.52 30.62
N ASN A 116 -1.60 34.91 31.35
CA ASN A 116 -0.91 35.57 32.47
C ASN A 116 0.50 36.09 32.13
N CYS A 117 1.01 35.81 30.91
CA CYS A 117 2.44 36.01 30.56
C CYS A 117 3.38 35.28 31.54
N ASP A 118 2.98 34.08 31.96
CA ASP A 118 3.70 33.25 32.93
C ASP A 118 4.80 32.44 32.24
N LEU A 119 6.05 32.73 32.62
CA LEU A 119 7.24 32.11 32.04
C LEU A 119 7.38 30.64 32.44
N ASP A 120 6.99 30.27 33.66
CA ASP A 120 7.19 28.91 34.18
C ASP A 120 6.24 27.91 33.50
N SER A 121 4.99 28.34 33.25
CA SER A 121 4.04 27.59 32.41
C SER A 121 4.54 27.45 30.97
N MET A 122 5.17 28.49 30.41
CA MET A 122 5.72 28.48 29.05
C MET A 122 6.90 27.50 28.92
N VAL A 123 7.84 27.56 29.87
CA VAL A 123 9.00 26.66 29.94
C VAL A 123 8.54 25.20 30.05
N THR A 124 7.62 24.93 30.98
CA THR A 124 7.12 23.58 31.22
C THR A 124 6.41 23.02 29.99
N ALA A 125 5.60 23.84 29.31
CA ALA A 125 4.93 23.44 28.08
C ALA A 125 5.92 23.03 26.98
N PHE A 126 6.97 23.82 26.74
CA PHE A 126 7.97 23.52 25.72
C PHE A 126 8.80 22.30 26.06
N LEU A 127 9.23 22.15 27.33
CA LEU A 127 10.02 21.00 27.76
C LEU A 127 9.21 19.70 27.63
N VAL A 128 7.96 19.68 28.09
CA VAL A 128 7.09 18.49 28.01
C VAL A 128 6.74 18.15 26.56
N ALA A 129 6.38 19.14 25.73
CA ALA A 129 6.04 18.91 24.32
C ALA A 129 7.24 18.36 23.53
N ARG A 130 8.44 18.91 23.74
CA ARG A 130 9.68 18.40 23.12
C ARG A 130 10.00 16.99 23.57
N GLN A 131 9.89 16.73 24.87
CA GLN A 131 10.19 15.41 25.42
C GLN A 131 9.25 14.34 24.87
N ALA A 132 7.95 14.63 24.79
CA ALA A 132 6.97 13.72 24.20
C ALA A 132 7.21 13.52 22.70
N ALA A 133 7.57 14.57 21.96
CA ALA A 133 7.88 14.49 20.53
C ALA A 133 9.13 13.65 20.21
N LEU A 134 10.09 13.55 21.13
CA LEU A 134 11.30 12.72 20.97
C LEU A 134 11.00 11.21 20.97
N GLU A 135 9.88 10.76 21.54
CA GLU A 135 9.49 9.35 21.59
C GLU A 135 8.80 8.86 20.29
N GLY A 136 8.46 9.78 19.37
CA GLY A 136 8.00 9.46 18.02
C GLY A 136 6.54 9.88 17.71
N PRO A 137 6.17 9.93 16.41
CA PRO A 137 4.87 10.45 15.94
C PRO A 137 3.67 9.58 16.33
N SER A 138 3.89 8.29 16.62
CA SER A 138 2.86 7.37 17.12
C SER A 138 2.34 7.75 18.51
N VAL A 139 3.10 8.59 19.22
CA VAL A 139 2.93 8.91 20.62
C VAL A 139 2.51 10.37 20.80
N PHE A 140 3.29 11.29 20.22
CA PHE A 140 3.03 12.73 20.22
C PHE A 140 3.41 13.30 18.86
N PRO A 141 2.72 14.34 18.32
CA PRO A 141 3.11 14.96 17.06
C PRO A 141 4.58 15.35 17.05
N SER A 142 5.21 15.35 15.87
CA SER A 142 6.59 15.84 15.77
C SER A 142 6.66 17.29 16.26
N TYR A 143 7.82 17.72 16.76
CA TYR A 143 7.97 19.09 17.23
C TYR A 143 7.59 20.14 16.17
N PRO A 144 7.99 20.03 14.89
CA PRO A 144 7.51 20.92 13.82
C PRO A 144 5.99 20.94 13.69
N ASP A 145 5.34 19.77 13.67
CA ASP A 145 3.88 19.67 13.52
C ASP A 145 3.14 20.28 14.71
N TRP A 146 3.60 20.00 15.94
CA TRP A 146 3.05 20.59 17.16
C TRP A 146 3.24 22.10 17.19
N PHE A 147 4.43 22.59 16.84
CA PHE A 147 4.75 24.02 16.80
C PHE A 147 3.90 24.74 15.76
N GLN A 148 3.78 24.17 14.56
CA GLN A 148 2.90 24.70 13.49
C GLN A 148 1.43 24.68 13.90
N ALA A 149 0.95 23.61 14.53
CA ALA A 149 -0.44 23.54 15.00
C ALA A 149 -0.73 24.60 16.08
N SER A 150 0.23 24.84 16.98
CA SER A 150 0.09 25.77 18.11
C SER A 150 0.24 27.24 17.72
N PHE A 151 1.15 27.54 16.79
CA PHE A 151 1.52 28.92 16.44
C PHE A 151 1.25 29.30 14.97
N GLY A 152 0.92 28.36 14.09
CA GLY A 152 0.69 28.61 12.66
C GLY A 152 -0.73 29.05 12.29
N ASN A 153 -1.68 29.03 13.24
CA ASN A 153 -3.08 29.40 12.99
C ASN A 153 -3.44 30.78 13.59
N THR A 154 -4.37 31.49 12.93
CA THR A 154 -4.95 32.76 13.39
C THR A 154 -5.62 32.69 14.77
N ARG A 155 -6.04 31.50 15.20
CA ARG A 155 -6.62 31.22 16.52
C ARG A 155 -5.60 30.86 17.61
N GLY A 156 -4.29 30.92 17.32
CA GLY A 156 -3.26 30.58 18.29
C GLY A 156 -3.19 31.55 19.47
N PHE A 157 -2.75 31.08 20.63
CA PHE A 157 -2.70 31.84 21.90
C PHE A 157 -1.94 33.18 21.80
N HIS A 158 -0.97 33.26 20.89
CA HIS A 158 -0.13 34.42 20.65
C HIS A 158 -0.82 35.55 19.86
N SER A 159 -1.90 35.28 19.11
CA SER A 159 -2.52 36.23 18.16
C SER A 159 -3.42 37.29 18.81
N GLY A 160 -3.72 37.15 20.11
CA GLY A 160 -4.66 38.01 20.84
C GLY A 160 -4.20 39.45 21.12
N SER A 161 -2.89 39.72 21.23
CA SER A 161 -2.38 41.07 21.52
C SER A 161 -0.91 41.29 21.10
N LYS A 162 -0.46 42.56 21.07
CA LYS A 162 0.99 42.86 20.91
C LYS A 162 1.82 42.31 22.09
N LYS A 163 1.27 42.33 23.31
CA LYS A 163 1.94 41.88 24.53
C LYS A 163 2.29 40.39 24.45
N THR A 164 1.34 39.57 24.01
CA THR A 164 1.52 38.10 23.85
C THR A 164 2.50 37.75 22.74
N LEU A 165 2.53 38.51 21.64
CA LEU A 165 3.54 38.34 20.58
C LEU A 165 4.95 38.67 21.06
N VAL A 166 5.12 39.80 21.77
CA VAL A 166 6.41 40.18 22.34
C VAL A 166 6.88 39.16 23.38
N PHE A 167 5.95 38.65 24.21
CA PHE A 167 6.25 37.58 25.16
C PHE A 167 6.77 36.31 24.47
N LEU A 168 6.10 35.83 23.42
CA LEU A 168 6.54 34.66 22.66
C LEU A 168 7.91 34.87 22.01
N PHE A 169 8.12 35.98 21.28
CA PHE A 169 9.39 36.21 20.60
C PHE A 169 10.54 36.47 21.57
N LYS A 170 10.28 37.09 22.72
CA LYS A 170 11.28 37.22 23.79
C LYS A 170 11.69 35.83 24.29
N PHE A 171 10.71 34.99 24.64
CA PHE A 171 10.98 33.61 25.08
C PHE A 171 11.76 32.80 24.04
N LEU A 172 11.34 32.82 22.77
CA LEU A 172 12.02 32.10 21.70
C LEU A 172 13.44 32.64 21.47
N SER A 173 13.65 33.95 21.59
CA SER A 173 14.97 34.57 21.44
C SER A 173 15.91 34.18 22.58
N ASP A 174 15.39 34.14 23.81
CA ASP A 174 16.14 33.74 25.00
C ASP A 174 16.58 32.25 24.95
N LEU A 175 15.84 31.41 24.21
CA LEU A 175 16.19 30.00 24.00
C LEU A 175 17.28 29.77 22.95
N VAL A 176 17.41 30.64 21.93
CA VAL A 176 18.30 30.44 20.77
C VAL A 176 19.74 29.99 21.14
N PRO A 177 20.40 30.52 22.18
CA PRO A 177 21.76 30.09 22.53
C PRO A 177 21.85 28.59 22.88
N PHE A 178 20.79 28.03 23.46
CA PHE A 178 20.73 26.67 23.99
C PHE A 178 20.01 25.68 23.05
N GLU A 179 19.40 26.18 21.97
CA GLU A 179 18.67 25.35 21.00
C GLU A 179 19.59 24.48 20.13
N ALA A 180 19.13 23.26 19.89
CA ALA A 180 19.70 22.41 18.86
C ALA A 180 19.34 22.94 17.45
N PRO A 181 20.20 22.74 16.43
CA PRO A 181 19.95 23.22 15.06
C PRO A 181 18.56 22.88 14.50
N ARG A 182 18.07 21.67 14.81
CA ARG A 182 16.78 21.15 14.31
C ARG A 182 15.57 21.95 14.77
N TYR A 183 15.58 22.45 16.01
CA TYR A 183 14.49 23.26 16.54
C TYR A 183 14.48 24.66 15.91
N LEU A 184 15.66 25.25 15.68
CA LEU A 184 15.78 26.53 14.96
C LEU A 184 15.31 26.39 13.51
N GLN A 185 15.66 25.30 12.83
CA GLN A 185 15.17 25.00 11.49
C GLN A 185 13.64 24.88 11.45
N ALA A 186 13.04 24.17 12.42
CA ALA A 186 11.60 24.04 12.53
C ALA A 186 10.91 25.41 12.68
N HIS A 187 11.46 26.33 13.48
CA HIS A 187 10.90 27.68 13.63
C HIS A 187 11.03 28.54 12.36
N ILE A 188 12.09 28.32 11.56
CA ILE A 188 12.30 29.04 10.28
C ILE A 188 11.34 28.51 9.20
N LEU A 189 11.15 27.18 9.13
CA LEU A 189 10.27 26.52 8.15
C LEU A 189 8.78 26.75 8.47
N HIS A 190 8.43 26.74 9.75
CA HIS A 190 7.06 26.90 10.24
C HIS A 190 6.95 28.09 11.20
N PRO A 191 7.15 29.33 10.73
CA PRO A 191 7.16 30.51 11.59
C PRO A 191 5.77 30.78 12.21
N PRO A 192 5.71 31.33 13.44
CA PRO A 192 4.46 31.78 14.05
C PRO A 192 3.70 32.76 13.16
N LEU A 193 2.36 32.67 13.15
CA LEU A 193 1.52 33.52 12.32
C LEU A 193 1.38 34.92 12.93
N VAL A 194 2.13 35.88 12.39
CA VAL A 194 2.14 37.26 12.89
C VAL A 194 1.32 38.20 11.98
N PRO A 195 0.42 39.04 12.54
CA PRO A 195 -0.26 40.10 11.78
C PRO A 195 0.74 41.03 11.07
N SER A 196 0.38 41.53 9.89
CA SER A 196 1.27 42.33 9.03
C SER A 196 1.95 43.51 9.75
N LYS A 197 1.25 44.15 10.70
CA LYS A 197 1.74 45.25 11.54
C LYS A 197 2.90 44.91 12.49
N TYR A 198 3.17 43.63 12.76
CA TYR A 198 4.24 43.19 13.67
C TYR A 198 5.26 42.26 12.97
N ARG A 199 5.27 42.25 11.63
CA ARG A 199 6.21 41.45 10.82
C ARG A 199 7.68 41.65 11.21
N SER A 200 8.06 42.85 11.65
CA SER A 200 9.43 43.16 12.08
C SER A 200 9.92 42.24 13.20
N LEU A 201 9.07 41.96 14.22
CA LEU A 201 9.43 41.07 15.33
C LEU A 201 9.77 39.65 14.86
N LEU A 202 9.03 39.14 13.87
CA LEU A 202 9.29 37.84 13.27
C LEU A 202 10.57 37.87 12.43
N THR A 203 10.79 38.93 11.67
CA THR A 203 12.01 39.10 10.88
C THR A 203 13.25 39.15 11.78
N ASP A 204 13.21 39.89 12.87
CA ASP A 204 14.31 40.00 13.85
C ASP A 204 14.62 38.66 14.53
N TYR A 205 13.60 37.85 14.81
CA TYR A 205 13.79 36.50 15.34
C TYR A 205 14.40 35.55 14.29
N ILE A 206 13.89 35.58 13.05
CA ILE A 206 14.38 34.72 11.97
C ILE A 206 15.84 35.04 11.64
N THR A 207 16.23 36.32 11.64
CA THR A 207 17.63 36.70 11.43
C THR A 207 18.51 36.16 12.56
N LEU A 208 18.10 36.30 13.82
CA LEU A 208 18.81 35.72 14.98
C LEU A 208 18.99 34.21 14.86
N ALA A 209 17.91 33.47 14.50
CA ALA A 209 17.97 32.03 14.33
C ALA A 209 18.88 31.60 13.16
N LYS A 210 18.86 32.33 12.02
CA LYS A 210 19.75 32.08 10.88
C LYS A 210 21.21 32.37 11.21
N THR A 211 21.49 33.44 11.96
CA THR A 211 22.83 33.75 12.44
C THR A 211 23.36 32.62 13.33
N ARG A 212 22.53 32.13 14.28
CA ARG A 212 22.91 31.01 15.13
C ARG A 212 23.20 29.72 14.35
N LEU A 213 22.39 29.40 13.34
CA LEU A 213 22.64 28.26 12.45
C LEU A 213 23.95 28.40 11.67
N SER A 214 24.27 29.62 11.24
CA SER A 214 25.54 29.94 10.58
C SER A 214 26.73 29.76 11.53
N ASP A 215 26.62 30.19 12.79
CA ASP A 215 27.65 29.98 13.82
C ASP A 215 27.89 28.49 14.10
N LEU A 216 26.84 27.67 14.03
CA LEU A 216 26.88 26.22 14.19
C LEU A 216 27.34 25.48 12.91
N LYS A 217 27.68 26.21 11.84
CA LYS A 217 28.08 25.67 10.51
C LYS A 217 27.02 24.79 9.84
N VAL A 218 25.73 25.00 10.15
CA VAL A 218 24.62 24.29 9.53
C VAL A 218 23.85 25.25 8.63
N SER A 219 23.92 25.09 7.30
CA SER A 219 23.14 25.92 6.38
C SER A 219 21.70 25.41 6.27
N VAL A 220 20.74 26.34 6.23
CA VAL A 220 19.31 26.04 5.98
C VAL A 220 19.10 25.50 4.55
N GLU A 221 20.06 25.75 3.67
CA GLU A 221 20.02 25.43 2.24
C GLU A 221 20.43 23.98 1.93
N ASN A 222 21.06 23.27 2.87
CA ASN A 222 21.53 21.87 2.71
C ASN A 222 20.50 20.81 3.18
N MET A 223 19.28 21.22 3.50
CA MET A 223 18.24 20.32 4.02
C MET A 223 17.54 19.56 2.89
N GLY A 224 17.42 18.25 3.02
CA GLY A 224 16.79 17.38 2.03
C GLY A 224 15.30 17.67 1.81
N LEU A 225 14.77 17.31 0.64
CA LEU A 225 13.33 17.40 0.31
C LEU A 225 12.47 16.46 1.15
N TYR A 226 13.05 15.33 1.57
CA TYR A 226 12.39 14.29 2.37
C TYR A 226 13.13 14.00 3.67
N GLU A 227 13.86 14.99 4.20
CA GLU A 227 14.58 14.86 5.45
C GLU A 227 13.58 14.84 6.61
N ASP A 228 13.50 13.69 7.28
CA ASP A 228 12.66 13.52 8.45
C ASP A 228 13.37 14.13 9.66
N LEU A 229 12.91 15.31 10.07
CA LEU A 229 13.45 16.07 11.21
C LEU A 229 13.41 15.27 12.53
N SER A 230 12.66 14.16 12.57
CA SER A 230 12.57 13.24 13.72
C SER A 230 13.68 12.17 13.76
N SER A 231 14.38 11.91 12.66
CA SER A 231 15.33 10.79 12.57
C SER A 231 16.68 11.12 13.25
N ALA A 232 17.11 10.26 14.18
CA ALA A 232 18.26 10.49 15.06
C ALA A 232 19.66 10.38 14.40
N ARG A 233 19.78 10.51 13.07
CA ARG A 233 21.06 10.41 12.35
C ARG A 233 21.76 11.77 12.25
N ASP A 234 23.08 11.73 12.37
CA ASP A 234 23.95 12.90 12.22
C ASP A 234 23.88 13.47 10.80
N ILE A 235 24.30 14.75 10.67
CA ILE A 235 24.27 15.53 9.44
C ILE A 235 24.95 14.74 8.31
N ILE A 236 24.15 14.25 7.37
CA ILE A 236 24.62 13.53 6.18
C ILE A 236 25.16 14.57 5.19
N GLU A 237 26.24 14.25 4.48
CA GLU A 237 26.78 15.13 3.43
C GLU A 237 25.69 15.50 2.41
N PRO A 238 25.66 16.76 1.92
CA PRO A 238 24.59 17.27 1.06
C PRO A 238 24.42 16.49 -0.25
N ASP A 239 25.50 15.92 -0.79
CA ASP A 239 25.45 15.11 -2.02
C ASP A 239 24.83 13.72 -1.79
N SER A 240 25.04 13.13 -0.60
CA SER A 240 24.38 11.88 -0.21
C SER A 240 22.89 12.10 0.08
N GLN A 241 22.52 13.25 0.63
CA GLN A 241 21.11 13.61 0.87
C GLN A 241 20.33 13.83 -0.44
N ALA A 242 20.93 14.49 -1.43
CA ALA A 242 20.31 14.69 -2.73
C ALA A 242 20.04 13.37 -3.48
N GLN A 243 20.94 12.38 -3.35
CA GLN A 243 20.74 11.04 -3.91
C GLN A 243 19.57 10.30 -3.24
N GLN A 244 19.46 10.37 -1.91
CA GLN A 244 18.34 9.78 -1.16
C GLN A 244 17.01 10.46 -1.49
N ASP A 245 17.01 11.78 -1.69
CA ASP A 245 15.82 12.53 -2.10
C ASP A 245 15.37 12.13 -3.51
N VAL A 246 16.31 11.89 -4.43
CA VAL A 246 16.02 11.40 -5.78
C VAL A 246 15.46 9.98 -5.72
N GLU A 247 16.05 9.09 -4.93
CA GLU A 247 15.55 7.72 -4.76
C GLU A 247 14.13 7.70 -4.18
N LYS A 248 13.86 8.48 -3.13
CA LYS A 248 12.50 8.65 -2.57
C LYS A 248 11.54 9.28 -3.56
N ALA A 249 11.98 10.25 -4.36
CA ALA A 249 11.13 10.83 -5.40
C ALA A 249 10.78 9.82 -6.49
N ILE A 250 11.70 8.93 -6.85
CA ILE A 250 11.47 7.85 -7.82
C ILE A 250 10.51 6.81 -7.23
N THR A 251 10.68 6.38 -5.98
CA THR A 251 9.76 5.41 -5.35
C THR A 251 8.35 5.98 -5.21
N VAL A 252 8.21 7.24 -4.79
CA VAL A 252 6.90 7.92 -4.76
C VAL A 252 6.32 8.03 -6.16
N PHE A 253 7.13 8.36 -7.18
CA PHE A 253 6.66 8.44 -8.57
C PHE A 253 6.26 7.06 -9.11
N GLU A 254 6.97 6.00 -8.76
CA GLU A 254 6.66 4.62 -9.17
C GLU A 254 5.33 4.13 -8.59
N HIS A 255 5.06 4.46 -7.32
CA HIS A 255 3.79 4.11 -6.67
C HIS A 255 2.61 5.00 -7.10
N THR A 256 2.85 6.28 -7.40
CA THR A 256 1.77 7.26 -7.66
C THR A 256 1.56 7.58 -9.14
N GLY A 257 2.56 7.34 -10.01
CA GLY A 257 2.60 7.79 -11.41
C GLY A 257 2.62 9.32 -11.57
N LYS A 258 2.80 10.08 -10.48
CA LYS A 258 2.70 11.54 -10.43
C LYS A 258 3.97 12.16 -9.89
N ILE A 259 4.31 13.36 -10.36
CA ILE A 259 5.44 14.12 -9.81
C ILE A 259 5.17 14.40 -8.33
N PRO A 260 6.07 14.02 -7.40
CA PRO A 260 5.85 14.24 -5.98
C PRO A 260 5.63 15.73 -5.67
N VAL A 261 4.64 16.02 -4.82
CA VAL A 261 4.29 17.40 -4.44
C VAL A 261 5.49 18.11 -3.82
N ALA A 262 6.29 17.42 -3.00
CA ALA A 262 7.51 17.95 -2.41
C ALA A 262 8.54 18.40 -3.47
N VAL A 263 8.67 17.66 -4.58
CA VAL A 263 9.58 18.01 -5.69
C VAL A 263 9.04 19.22 -6.46
N MET A 264 7.72 19.28 -6.68
CA MET A 264 7.07 20.44 -7.31
C MET A 264 7.17 21.69 -6.44
N GLU A 265 6.93 21.57 -5.14
CA GLU A 265 7.08 22.65 -4.15
C GLU A 265 8.53 23.14 -4.11
N ALA A 266 9.50 22.21 -4.05
CA ALA A 266 10.92 22.55 -4.08
C ALA A 266 11.34 23.30 -5.34
N SER A 267 10.80 22.91 -6.51
CA SER A 267 11.09 23.61 -7.77
C SER A 267 10.64 25.08 -7.77
N ILE A 268 9.68 25.45 -6.91
CA ILE A 268 9.11 26.79 -6.79
C ILE A 268 9.72 27.55 -5.62
N PHE A 269 9.74 26.95 -4.43
CA PHE A 269 10.06 27.61 -3.16
C PHE A 269 11.49 27.34 -2.67
N ARG A 270 12.15 26.26 -3.13
CA ARG A 270 13.55 25.91 -2.80
C ARG A 270 14.43 25.80 -4.05
N ARG A 271 14.25 26.76 -4.96
CA ARG A 271 14.90 26.77 -6.29
C ARG A 271 16.43 26.59 -6.26
N PRO A 272 17.20 27.20 -5.32
CA PRO A 272 18.65 26.98 -5.24
C PRO A 272 19.01 25.50 -5.06
N TYR A 273 18.49 24.83 -4.02
CA TYR A 273 18.72 23.40 -3.76
C TYR A 273 18.26 22.51 -4.92
N TYR A 274 17.09 22.82 -5.50
CA TYR A 274 16.55 22.08 -6.63
C TYR A 274 17.50 22.08 -7.83
N VAL A 275 18.11 23.23 -8.15
CA VAL A 275 18.99 23.38 -9.31
C VAL A 275 20.42 22.92 -9.03
N SER A 276 20.96 23.15 -7.82
CA SER A 276 22.36 22.85 -7.51
C SER A 276 22.61 21.42 -7.03
N HIS A 277 21.63 20.76 -6.41
CA HIS A 277 21.83 19.43 -5.81
C HIS A 277 20.86 18.39 -6.39
N PHE A 278 19.55 18.67 -6.38
CA PHE A 278 18.54 17.68 -6.79
C PHE A 278 18.58 17.37 -8.30
N LEU A 279 18.64 18.39 -9.17
CA LEU A 279 18.69 18.19 -10.63
C LEU A 279 19.97 17.47 -11.09
N PRO A 280 21.18 17.83 -10.63
CA PRO A 280 22.41 17.08 -10.95
C PRO A 280 22.37 15.62 -10.47
N ALA A 281 21.83 15.37 -9.27
CA ALA A 281 21.65 14.02 -8.75
C ALA A 281 20.60 13.22 -9.55
N LEU A 282 19.54 13.86 -10.07
CA LEU A 282 18.54 13.21 -10.91
C LEU A 282 19.08 12.91 -12.32
N LEU A 283 19.86 13.83 -12.89
CA LEU A 283 20.43 13.76 -14.25
C LEU A 283 21.85 13.16 -14.29
N THR A 284 22.16 12.23 -13.38
CA THR A 284 23.44 11.50 -13.43
C THR A 284 23.53 10.63 -14.70
N PRO A 285 24.57 10.80 -15.54
CA PRO A 285 24.72 10.06 -16.80
C PRO A 285 24.72 8.54 -16.58
N ARG A 286 23.98 7.81 -17.42
CA ARG A 286 23.83 6.35 -17.32
C ARG A 286 23.45 5.73 -18.67
N VAL A 287 23.62 4.41 -18.79
CA VAL A 287 23.13 3.65 -19.96
C VAL A 287 21.60 3.58 -19.90
N LEU A 288 20.93 4.08 -20.93
CA LEU A 288 19.47 4.11 -20.97
C LEU A 288 18.92 2.70 -21.29
N PRO A 289 18.01 2.15 -20.45
CA PRO A 289 17.39 0.85 -20.71
C PRO A 289 16.48 0.90 -21.96
N ARG A 290 16.35 -0.23 -22.66
CA ARG A 290 15.52 -0.34 -23.89
C ARG A 290 14.04 -0.03 -23.65
N THR A 291 13.55 -0.31 -22.45
CA THR A 291 12.25 0.14 -21.93
C THR A 291 12.48 1.25 -20.92
N PRO A 292 11.74 2.36 -20.96
CA PRO A 292 11.94 3.47 -20.04
C PRO A 292 11.65 3.01 -18.60
N ASP A 293 12.60 3.23 -17.70
CA ASP A 293 12.45 2.96 -16.27
C ASP A 293 11.76 4.12 -15.53
N SER A 294 11.36 3.91 -14.27
CA SER A 294 10.65 4.89 -13.43
C SER A 294 11.39 6.24 -13.34
N ARG A 295 12.73 6.20 -13.29
CA ARG A 295 13.58 7.41 -13.31
C ARG A 295 13.52 8.16 -14.65
N THR A 296 13.53 7.47 -15.79
CA THR A 296 13.35 8.11 -17.11
C THR A 296 11.93 8.68 -17.25
N ALA A 297 10.92 7.98 -16.77
CA ALA A 297 9.54 8.44 -16.77
C ALA A 297 9.32 9.70 -15.89
N LEU A 298 9.99 9.79 -14.72
CA LEU A 298 9.99 10.97 -13.86
C LEU A 298 10.70 12.17 -14.53
N ILE A 299 11.85 11.95 -15.18
CA ILE A 299 12.58 12.98 -15.92
C ILE A 299 11.72 13.55 -17.06
N GLU A 300 11.05 12.69 -17.84
CA GLU A 300 10.13 13.12 -18.89
C GLU A 300 8.92 13.89 -18.33
N SER A 301 8.40 13.47 -17.18
CA SER A 301 7.29 14.16 -16.51
C SER A 301 7.69 15.56 -16.02
N LEU A 302 8.88 15.71 -15.43
CA LEU A 302 9.42 17.00 -15.00
C LEU A 302 9.77 17.92 -16.19
N ARG A 303 10.23 17.34 -17.30
CA ARG A 303 10.42 18.07 -18.56
C ARG A 303 9.11 18.61 -19.11
N ARG A 304 8.04 17.80 -19.15
CA ARG A 304 6.70 18.23 -19.58
C ARG A 304 6.10 19.33 -18.69
N ALA A 305 6.53 19.42 -17.44
CA ALA A 305 6.10 20.44 -16.47
C ALA A 305 7.01 21.71 -16.46
N ASP A 306 7.90 21.86 -17.44
CA ASP A 306 8.88 22.95 -17.56
C ASP A 306 9.76 23.13 -16.31
N LYS A 307 10.07 22.04 -15.61
CA LYS A 307 10.92 22.05 -14.40
C LYS A 307 12.38 21.70 -14.70
N ILE A 308 12.69 21.18 -15.88
CA ILE A 308 14.06 20.91 -16.34
C ILE A 308 14.40 21.85 -17.51
N PRO A 309 15.47 22.67 -17.41
CA PRO A 309 15.95 23.47 -18.53
C PRO A 309 16.29 22.62 -19.77
N PRO A 310 15.86 23.00 -20.99
CA PRO A 310 16.10 22.21 -22.21
C PRO A 310 17.58 21.94 -22.50
N SER A 311 18.47 22.87 -22.12
CA SER A 311 19.93 22.75 -22.26
C SER A 311 20.53 21.67 -21.37
N LEU A 312 20.08 21.54 -20.11
CA LEU A 312 20.57 20.51 -19.19
C LEU A 312 20.10 19.11 -19.63
N TYR A 313 18.88 19.01 -20.15
CA TYR A 313 18.35 17.75 -20.68
C TYR A 313 19.11 17.28 -21.93
N SER A 314 19.43 18.18 -22.87
CA SER A 314 20.20 17.81 -24.07
C SER A 314 21.63 17.36 -23.73
N THR A 315 22.29 18.03 -22.79
CA THR A 315 23.61 17.61 -22.27
C THR A 315 23.56 16.24 -21.61
N TYR A 316 22.51 15.96 -20.81
CA TYR A 316 22.29 14.66 -20.21
C TYR A 316 22.12 13.55 -21.27
N CYS A 317 21.30 13.76 -22.30
CA CYS A 317 21.12 12.78 -23.37
C CYS A 317 22.44 12.46 -24.09
N GLN A 318 23.25 13.48 -24.40
CA GLN A 318 24.57 13.31 -25.03
C GLN A 318 25.54 12.53 -24.12
N ALA A 319 25.54 12.80 -22.81
CA ALA A 319 26.36 12.09 -21.83
C ALA A 319 25.92 10.61 -21.68
N CYS A 320 24.61 10.33 -21.76
CA CYS A 320 24.09 8.96 -21.71
C CYS A 320 24.41 8.16 -22.98
N SER A 321 24.38 8.79 -24.17
CA SER A 321 24.80 8.15 -25.42
C SER A 321 26.28 7.78 -25.41
N THR A 322 27.16 8.69 -24.96
CA THR A 322 28.61 8.43 -24.86
C THR A 322 28.96 7.41 -23.76
N ALA A 323 28.17 7.29 -22.70
CA ALA A 323 28.32 6.24 -21.69
C ALA A 323 27.94 4.84 -22.22
N GLY A 324 27.02 4.76 -23.20
CA GLY A 324 26.68 3.52 -23.90
C GLY A 324 27.74 3.04 -24.90
N GLU A 325 28.55 3.97 -25.43
CA GLU A 325 29.66 3.68 -26.36
C GLU A 325 30.96 3.28 -25.64
N LYS A 326 31.15 3.67 -24.37
CA LYS A 326 32.28 3.23 -23.53
C LYS A 326 32.05 1.82 -22.95
N LYS A 327 32.01 0.81 -23.82
CA LYS A 327 32.51 -0.53 -23.49
C LYS A 327 34.03 -0.51 -23.70
N PRO A 328 34.86 -1.21 -22.91
CA PRO A 328 36.29 -1.20 -23.14
C PRO A 328 36.56 -1.87 -24.49
N GLU A 329 36.92 -1.07 -25.48
CA GLU A 329 37.52 -1.56 -26.70
C GLU A 329 38.80 -2.29 -26.32
N SER A 330 38.74 -3.62 -26.41
CA SER A 330 39.75 -4.47 -27.04
C SER A 330 40.96 -3.68 -27.59
N ALA A 331 41.96 -3.42 -26.76
CA ALA A 331 43.28 -3.06 -27.21
C ALA A 331 44.06 -4.36 -27.46
N ALA A 332 44.41 -4.55 -28.72
CA ALA A 332 45.04 -5.72 -29.33
C ALA A 332 46.39 -6.14 -28.69
N PRO A 333 46.83 -7.39 -28.92
CA PRO A 333 48.05 -7.94 -28.36
C PRO A 333 49.28 -7.51 -29.16
N GLY A 334 50.35 -7.13 -28.47
CA GLY A 334 51.66 -6.94 -29.07
C GLY A 334 52.64 -6.30 -28.10
N THR A 335 53.47 -7.10 -27.44
CA THR A 335 54.91 -7.25 -27.74
C THR A 335 55.51 -8.22 -26.72
N THR A 336 56.22 -9.22 -27.22
CA THR A 336 56.95 -10.27 -26.50
C THR A 336 57.96 -9.72 -25.49
N ALA A 337 57.91 -10.19 -24.24
CA ALA A 337 59.08 -10.33 -23.37
C ALA A 337 58.83 -11.41 -22.29
N ASP A 338 59.47 -12.56 -22.51
CA ASP A 338 59.90 -13.60 -21.58
C ASP A 338 58.90 -14.29 -20.64
N ALA A 339 58.52 -15.49 -21.10
CA ALA A 339 58.09 -16.60 -20.28
C ALA A 339 59.20 -17.03 -19.31
N THR A 340 58.98 -16.80 -18.01
CA THR A 340 59.58 -17.63 -16.95
C THR A 340 58.48 -18.06 -15.99
N CYS A 341 58.16 -19.35 -16.06
CA CYS A 341 57.50 -20.19 -15.06
C CYS A 341 56.87 -19.47 -13.85
N ARG A 342 55.58 -19.10 -13.96
CA ARG A 342 54.74 -18.83 -12.78
C ARG A 342 53.56 -19.79 -12.83
N GLU A 343 53.52 -20.75 -11.91
CA GLU A 343 52.34 -21.60 -11.70
C GLU A 343 51.09 -20.72 -11.53
N GLU A 344 50.04 -21.03 -12.29
CA GLU A 344 48.76 -20.34 -12.25
C GLU A 344 48.27 -20.24 -10.79
N PRO A 345 47.84 -19.07 -10.31
CA PRO A 345 47.44 -18.86 -8.92
C PRO A 345 46.27 -19.78 -8.49
N LEU A 346 45.40 -20.16 -9.43
CA LEU A 346 44.38 -21.19 -9.24
C LEU A 346 44.98 -22.59 -8.94
N GLY A 347 46.06 -22.98 -9.59
CA GLY A 347 46.75 -24.25 -9.35
C GLY A 347 47.27 -24.38 -7.91
N ARG A 348 47.77 -23.26 -7.34
CA ARG A 348 48.21 -23.19 -5.94
C ARG A 348 47.06 -23.31 -4.94
N LEU A 349 45.91 -22.73 -5.25
CA LEU A 349 44.68 -22.89 -4.44
C LEU A 349 44.19 -24.36 -4.48
N VAL A 350 44.20 -24.99 -5.65
CA VAL A 350 43.83 -26.40 -5.80
C VAL A 350 44.75 -27.32 -4.98
N ALA A 351 46.06 -27.05 -4.97
CA ALA A 351 47.02 -27.80 -4.15
C ALA A 351 46.73 -27.66 -2.65
N ALA A 352 46.53 -26.43 -2.15
CA ALA A 352 46.19 -26.17 -0.75
C ALA A 352 44.87 -26.85 -0.32
N LEU A 353 43.86 -26.88 -1.21
CA LEU A 353 42.59 -27.57 -0.94
C LEU A 353 42.73 -29.09 -0.90
N ARG A 354 43.67 -29.68 -1.66
CA ARG A 354 43.98 -31.12 -1.60
C ARG A 354 44.71 -31.48 -0.31
N GLU A 355 45.65 -30.66 0.13
CA GLU A 355 46.36 -30.83 1.40
C GLU A 355 45.40 -30.74 2.59
N PHE A 356 44.50 -29.75 2.57
CA PHE A 356 43.42 -29.63 3.56
C PHE A 356 42.54 -30.89 3.61
N ARG A 357 42.19 -31.48 2.47
CA ARG A 357 41.42 -32.74 2.44
C ARG A 357 42.12 -33.89 3.12
N ALA A 358 43.42 -34.06 2.85
CA ALA A 358 44.21 -35.13 3.45
C ALA A 358 44.22 -35.01 4.99
N ALA A 359 44.31 -33.78 5.50
CA ALA A 359 44.24 -33.50 6.93
C ALA A 359 42.84 -33.73 7.54
N VAL A 360 41.75 -33.45 6.81
CA VAL A 360 40.36 -33.72 7.28
C VAL A 360 40.07 -35.23 7.37
N ALA A 361 40.72 -36.05 6.55
CA ALA A 361 40.55 -37.50 6.58
C ALA A 361 41.26 -38.17 7.77
N ASP A 362 42.22 -37.50 8.40
CA ASP A 362 43.01 -38.00 9.53
C ASP A 362 42.54 -37.37 10.86
N PRO A 363 41.87 -38.12 11.75
CA PRO A 363 41.33 -37.58 13.00
C PRO A 363 42.39 -37.13 14.01
N GLU A 364 43.67 -37.51 13.84
CA GLU A 364 44.76 -37.07 14.75
C GLU A 364 45.34 -35.69 14.40
N GLN A 365 45.01 -35.12 13.23
CA GLN A 365 45.58 -33.86 12.75
C GLN A 365 44.69 -32.61 13.00
N GLY A 366 43.77 -32.69 13.95
CA GLY A 366 42.75 -31.65 14.21
C GLY A 366 43.30 -30.23 14.46
N ASP A 367 44.47 -30.10 15.07
CA ASP A 367 45.12 -28.81 15.36
C ASP A 367 45.74 -28.14 14.13
N VAL A 368 46.07 -28.94 13.11
CA VAL A 368 46.76 -28.50 11.89
C VAL A 368 45.79 -27.95 10.83
N LEU A 369 44.49 -28.20 11.00
CA LEU A 369 43.43 -27.77 10.09
C LEU A 369 43.30 -26.25 9.98
N SER A 370 43.47 -25.51 11.08
CA SER A 370 43.38 -24.05 11.07
C SER A 370 44.52 -23.40 10.28
N ALA A 371 45.72 -23.99 10.28
CA ALA A 371 46.87 -23.51 9.51
C ALA A 371 46.64 -23.70 8.00
N HIS A 372 46.09 -24.86 7.60
CA HIS A 372 45.72 -25.12 6.21
C HIS A 372 44.58 -24.20 5.72
N LEU A 373 43.59 -23.88 6.57
CA LEU A 373 42.53 -22.92 6.25
C LEU A 373 43.05 -21.49 6.10
N ALA A 374 44.01 -21.07 6.94
CA ALA A 374 44.67 -19.77 6.81
C ALA A 374 45.44 -19.68 5.49
N LEU A 375 46.15 -20.75 5.10
CA LEU A 375 46.83 -20.83 3.80
C LEU A 375 45.83 -20.73 2.63
N VAL A 376 44.68 -21.41 2.72
CA VAL A 376 43.61 -21.31 1.70
C VAL A 376 43.07 -19.87 1.62
N SER A 377 42.84 -19.21 2.75
CA SER A 377 42.38 -17.80 2.81
C SER A 377 43.41 -16.84 2.20
N GLU A 378 44.70 -17.01 2.49
CA GLU A 378 45.79 -16.24 1.90
C GLU A 378 45.82 -16.40 0.37
N ARG A 379 45.73 -17.64 -0.13
CA ARG A 379 45.69 -17.89 -1.59
C ARG A 379 44.44 -17.29 -2.25
N LEU A 380 43.28 -17.31 -1.59
CA LEU A 380 42.07 -16.65 -2.07
C LEU A 380 42.21 -15.13 -2.15
N SER A 381 42.80 -14.50 -1.13
CA SER A 381 43.08 -13.06 -1.13
C SER A 381 44.04 -12.64 -2.26
N SER A 382 44.97 -13.53 -2.65
CA SER A 382 45.89 -13.28 -3.77
C SER A 382 45.23 -13.37 -5.16
N ILE A 383 44.10 -14.07 -5.27
CA ILE A 383 43.35 -14.25 -6.54
C ILE A 383 42.31 -13.14 -6.70
N LEU A 384 41.58 -12.82 -5.62
CA LEU A 384 40.51 -11.83 -5.66
C LEU A 384 41.04 -10.40 -5.43
N GLY A 385 42.18 -10.24 -4.76
CA GLY A 385 42.72 -8.94 -4.30
C GLY A 385 42.42 -8.67 -2.81
N PRO A 386 43.15 -7.77 -2.14
CA PRO A 386 42.97 -7.49 -0.71
C PRO A 386 41.55 -6.97 -0.42
N ASP A 387 41.03 -7.29 0.78
CA ASP A 387 39.84 -6.62 1.32
C ASP A 387 40.22 -5.14 1.53
N GLU A 388 39.44 -4.19 0.99
CA GLU A 388 39.69 -2.77 1.25
C GLU A 388 39.46 -2.49 2.74
N GLU A 389 40.53 -2.51 3.52
CA GLU A 389 40.57 -2.02 4.89
C GLU A 389 40.56 -0.49 4.86
N ASP A 390 39.39 0.11 4.65
CA ASP A 390 39.23 1.52 4.96
C ASP A 390 37.79 1.85 5.38
N SER A 391 37.70 2.61 6.47
CA SER A 391 36.49 3.21 7.07
C SER A 391 35.71 2.34 8.07
N SER A 392 36.01 2.60 9.34
CA SER A 392 35.20 2.25 10.51
C SER A 392 33.77 2.84 10.45
N LEU A 393 32.86 2.20 9.73
CA LEU A 393 31.39 2.35 9.87
C LEU A 393 30.74 0.97 9.63
N GLY A 394 29.72 0.63 10.44
CA GLY A 394 29.29 -0.74 10.73
C GLY A 394 28.97 -1.67 9.55
N LEU A 395 29.14 -2.98 9.81
CA LEU A 395 28.68 -4.16 9.04
C LEU A 395 27.99 -3.81 7.71
N SER A 396 28.78 -3.65 6.65
CA SER A 396 28.31 -3.40 5.30
C SER A 396 27.30 -4.49 4.89
N ARG A 397 26.08 -4.07 4.57
CA ARG A 397 24.95 -4.94 4.19
C ARG A 397 25.16 -5.52 2.80
N VAL A 398 25.00 -6.84 2.64
CA VAL A 398 25.16 -7.53 1.34
C VAL A 398 23.83 -7.47 0.58
N GLN A 399 23.79 -6.83 -0.60
CA GLN A 399 22.59 -6.80 -1.45
C GLN A 399 22.68 -7.88 -2.54
N LEU A 400 21.72 -8.81 -2.58
CA LEU A 400 21.64 -9.87 -3.59
C LEU A 400 20.44 -9.69 -4.52
N SER A 401 20.69 -9.84 -5.82
CA SER A 401 19.66 -9.80 -6.87
C SER A 401 19.20 -11.22 -7.23
N LEU A 402 17.96 -11.59 -6.85
CA LEU A 402 17.42 -12.93 -7.11
C LEU A 402 17.01 -13.19 -8.57
N ARG A 403 16.75 -12.14 -9.37
CA ARG A 403 16.22 -12.29 -10.75
C ARG A 403 17.29 -12.51 -11.82
N ALA A 404 18.53 -12.07 -11.57
CA ALA A 404 19.65 -12.25 -12.48
C ALA A 404 20.98 -12.26 -11.68
N PRO A 405 21.32 -13.41 -11.04
CA PRO A 405 22.59 -13.55 -10.34
C PRO A 405 23.74 -13.60 -11.37
N HIS A 406 24.42 -12.47 -11.58
CA HIS A 406 25.60 -12.39 -12.44
C HIS A 406 26.87 -12.48 -11.59
N LEU A 407 27.79 -13.36 -12.00
CA LEU A 407 29.13 -13.50 -11.43
C LEU A 407 30.14 -13.35 -12.55
N GLU A 408 31.31 -12.78 -12.24
CA GLU A 408 32.43 -12.79 -13.17
C GLU A 408 32.98 -14.22 -13.34
N GLN A 409 33.58 -14.52 -14.49
CA GLN A 409 34.04 -15.88 -14.80
C GLN A 409 35.04 -16.41 -13.75
N GLN A 410 35.96 -15.56 -13.27
CA GLN A 410 36.93 -15.91 -12.25
C GLN A 410 36.28 -16.18 -10.88
N GLU A 411 35.28 -15.39 -10.50
CA GLU A 411 34.53 -15.56 -9.25
C GLU A 411 33.73 -16.87 -9.26
N GLN A 412 33.15 -17.22 -10.41
CA GLN A 412 32.43 -18.48 -10.60
C GLN A 412 33.36 -19.69 -10.51
N GLU A 413 34.55 -19.65 -11.12
CA GLU A 413 35.54 -20.74 -11.06
C GLU A 413 36.07 -20.96 -9.63
N VAL A 414 36.37 -19.89 -8.91
CA VAL A 414 36.76 -19.95 -7.49
C VAL A 414 35.62 -20.52 -6.64
N ALA A 415 34.39 -20.08 -6.89
CA ALA A 415 33.23 -20.55 -6.17
C ALA A 415 32.96 -22.04 -6.36
N ASP A 416 32.99 -22.52 -7.60
CA ASP A 416 32.81 -23.93 -7.92
C ASP A 416 33.91 -24.79 -7.30
N LEU A 417 35.16 -24.32 -7.30
CA LEU A 417 36.27 -25.03 -6.68
C LEU A 417 36.10 -25.18 -5.15
N LEU A 418 35.68 -24.11 -4.47
CA LEU A 418 35.46 -24.13 -3.02
C LEU A 418 34.25 -24.99 -2.62
N LEU A 419 33.14 -24.87 -3.34
CA LEU A 419 31.95 -25.70 -3.12
C LEU A 419 32.26 -27.18 -3.37
N THR A 420 32.98 -27.50 -4.44
CA THR A 420 33.39 -28.87 -4.76
C THR A 420 34.34 -29.42 -3.69
N SER A 421 35.30 -28.61 -3.23
CA SER A 421 36.22 -29.01 -2.16
C SER A 421 35.45 -29.31 -0.86
N PHE A 422 34.51 -28.45 -0.48
CA PHE A 422 33.67 -28.67 0.70
C PHE A 422 32.86 -29.98 0.60
N CYS A 423 32.19 -30.23 -0.53
CA CYS A 423 31.45 -31.47 -0.76
C CYS A 423 32.37 -32.71 -0.62
N GLN A 424 33.55 -32.65 -1.23
CA GLN A 424 34.51 -33.76 -1.20
C GLN A 424 35.08 -34.01 0.21
N ASN A 425 35.33 -32.94 0.98
CA ASN A 425 35.81 -33.05 2.36
C ASN A 425 34.73 -33.61 3.30
N LEU A 426 33.47 -33.21 3.12
CA LEU A 426 32.35 -33.76 3.88
C LEU A 426 32.17 -35.26 3.62
N MET A 427 32.24 -35.69 2.36
CA MET A 427 32.13 -37.10 2.01
C MET A 427 33.28 -37.93 2.59
N ALA A 428 34.50 -37.41 2.54
CA ALA A 428 35.68 -38.04 3.15
C ALA A 428 35.54 -38.13 4.68
N ALA A 429 35.09 -37.08 5.36
CA ALA A 429 34.87 -37.11 6.81
C ALA A 429 33.75 -38.11 7.21
N SER A 430 32.68 -38.16 6.41
CA SER A 430 31.50 -38.99 6.67
C SER A 430 31.72 -40.48 6.42
N SER A 431 32.74 -40.88 5.65
CA SER A 431 33.11 -42.29 5.48
C SER A 431 33.77 -42.91 6.71
N PHE A 432 34.37 -42.10 7.59
CA PHE A 432 35.12 -42.58 8.76
C PHE A 432 34.45 -42.25 10.09
N THR A 433 33.74 -41.12 10.21
CA THR A 433 33.12 -40.67 11.47
C THR A 433 31.69 -40.11 11.24
N PRO A 434 30.73 -40.38 12.16
CA PRO A 434 29.40 -39.76 12.12
C PRO A 434 29.51 -38.24 12.34
N ALA A 435 28.55 -37.46 11.84
CA ALA A 435 28.57 -35.98 11.85
C ALA A 435 28.90 -35.36 13.23
N ASP A 436 28.46 -35.98 14.32
CA ASP A 436 28.77 -35.61 15.71
C ASP A 436 30.24 -35.61 16.09
N ARG A 437 31.03 -36.45 15.41
CA ARG A 437 32.43 -36.72 15.73
C ARG A 437 33.39 -36.22 14.65
N GLN A 438 32.89 -35.48 13.66
CA GLN A 438 33.68 -34.94 12.56
C GLN A 438 34.54 -33.73 12.96
N GLY A 439 34.32 -33.13 14.14
CA GLY A 439 35.09 -31.97 14.61
C GLY A 439 34.68 -30.64 13.96
N PRO A 440 35.27 -29.50 14.39
CA PRO A 440 34.81 -28.15 14.03
C PRO A 440 35.27 -27.66 12.65
N TRP A 441 35.86 -28.51 11.81
CA TRP A 441 36.50 -28.09 10.55
C TRP A 441 35.54 -27.38 9.59
N ALA A 442 34.28 -27.82 9.52
CA ALA A 442 33.30 -27.26 8.59
C ALA A 442 32.84 -25.86 9.00
N ALA A 443 32.61 -25.64 10.31
CA ALA A 443 32.33 -24.31 10.86
C ALA A 443 33.55 -23.38 10.68
N ARG A 444 34.77 -23.88 10.95
CA ARG A 444 36.01 -23.13 10.70
C ARG A 444 36.16 -22.78 9.23
N PHE A 445 35.96 -23.72 8.32
CA PHE A 445 35.99 -23.49 6.87
C PHE A 445 35.06 -22.34 6.47
N VAL A 446 33.80 -22.36 6.91
CA VAL A 446 32.85 -21.28 6.60
C VAL A 446 33.33 -19.94 7.18
N THR A 447 33.71 -19.89 8.46
CA THR A 447 34.15 -18.63 9.09
C THR A 447 35.45 -18.06 8.50
N THR A 448 36.38 -18.89 8.02
CA THR A 448 37.67 -18.45 7.47
C THR A 448 37.65 -18.19 5.97
N VAL A 449 36.79 -18.90 5.23
CA VAL A 449 36.69 -18.81 3.76
C VAL A 449 35.61 -17.81 3.35
N CYS A 450 34.45 -17.78 4.03
CA CYS A 450 33.35 -16.87 3.72
C CYS A 450 33.56 -15.49 4.38
N GLY A 451 34.55 -14.73 3.91
CA GLY A 451 34.77 -13.32 4.30
C GLY A 451 33.75 -12.36 3.69
N ARG A 452 33.85 -11.06 4.03
CA ARG A 452 32.90 -10.01 3.56
C ARG A 452 32.75 -9.97 2.05
N ARG A 453 33.84 -10.19 1.31
CA ARG A 453 33.86 -10.14 -0.15
C ARG A 453 33.42 -11.44 -0.83
N LEU A 454 33.73 -12.60 -0.24
CA LEU A 454 33.43 -13.90 -0.83
C LEU A 454 32.01 -14.38 -0.51
N LEU A 455 31.42 -13.96 0.61
CA LEU A 455 30.07 -14.36 0.98
C LEU A 455 29.00 -14.01 -0.09
N PRO A 456 28.96 -12.79 -0.67
CA PRO A 456 28.05 -12.48 -1.77
C PRO A 456 28.24 -13.40 -2.99
N VAL A 457 29.49 -13.71 -3.33
CA VAL A 457 29.83 -14.61 -4.45
C VAL A 457 29.35 -16.03 -4.18
N MET A 458 29.59 -16.56 -2.98
CA MET A 458 29.11 -17.87 -2.52
C MET A 458 27.59 -17.96 -2.55
N LEU A 459 26.89 -16.96 -1.98
CA LEU A 459 25.44 -16.94 -1.94
C LEU A 459 24.84 -16.82 -3.35
N THR A 460 25.43 -16.00 -4.22
CA THR A 460 25.00 -15.85 -5.62
C THR A 460 25.18 -17.15 -6.41
N ARG A 461 26.30 -17.86 -6.21
CA ARG A 461 26.52 -19.17 -6.84
C ARG A 461 25.57 -20.23 -6.30
N LEU A 462 25.34 -20.25 -4.99
CA LEU A 462 24.34 -21.13 -4.37
C LEU A 462 22.92 -20.86 -4.90
N CYS A 463 22.55 -19.60 -5.14
CA CYS A 463 21.30 -19.27 -5.83
C CYS A 463 21.22 -19.91 -7.20
N GLN A 464 22.27 -19.79 -8.02
CA GLN A 464 22.30 -20.39 -9.36
C GLN A 464 22.16 -21.92 -9.28
N LEU A 465 22.90 -22.56 -8.37
CA LEU A 465 22.89 -24.01 -8.21
C LEU A 465 21.54 -24.52 -7.70
N LEU A 466 21.00 -23.95 -6.62
CA LEU A 466 19.77 -24.43 -6.00
C LEU A 466 18.51 -24.10 -6.83
N ARG A 467 18.48 -22.93 -7.48
CA ARG A 467 17.28 -22.47 -8.21
C ARG A 467 17.22 -22.94 -9.65
N HIS A 468 18.36 -22.98 -10.36
CA HIS A 468 18.40 -23.27 -11.79
C HIS A 468 19.02 -24.63 -12.13
N GLN A 469 19.97 -25.11 -11.34
CA GLN A 469 20.72 -26.35 -11.61
C GLN A 469 20.39 -27.48 -10.63
N GLY A 470 19.39 -27.31 -9.75
CA GLY A 470 19.11 -28.25 -8.66
C GLY A 470 18.93 -29.71 -9.11
N PRO A 471 18.02 -29.98 -10.08
CA PRO A 471 17.78 -31.34 -10.57
C PRO A 471 19.00 -32.04 -11.20
N SER A 472 20.00 -31.29 -11.70
CA SER A 472 21.18 -31.86 -12.34
C SER A 472 22.33 -32.14 -11.36
N LEU A 473 22.18 -31.81 -10.07
CA LEU A 473 23.19 -32.05 -9.05
C LEU A 473 23.30 -33.53 -8.67
N SER A 474 24.54 -34.00 -8.48
CA SER A 474 24.80 -35.34 -7.95
C SER A 474 24.36 -35.48 -6.49
N ALA A 475 24.03 -36.68 -6.04
CA ALA A 475 23.65 -36.93 -4.64
C ALA A 475 24.72 -36.43 -3.63
N SER A 476 26.00 -36.60 -3.96
CA SER A 476 27.11 -36.10 -3.14
C SER A 476 27.16 -34.57 -3.06
N HIS A 477 26.83 -33.86 -4.15
CA HIS A 477 26.72 -32.41 -4.15
C HIS A 477 25.52 -31.95 -3.33
N VAL A 478 24.38 -32.63 -3.42
CA VAL A 478 23.19 -32.30 -2.60
C VAL A 478 23.50 -32.39 -1.10
N LEU A 479 24.17 -33.46 -0.67
CA LEU A 479 24.58 -33.63 0.73
C LEU A 479 25.59 -32.57 1.19
N GLY A 480 26.61 -32.31 0.36
CA GLY A 480 27.62 -31.28 0.63
C GLY A 480 27.03 -29.88 0.76
N LEU A 481 26.17 -29.49 -0.17
CA LEU A 481 25.52 -28.17 -0.16
C LEU A 481 24.51 -28.04 0.99
N ALA A 482 23.77 -29.09 1.32
CA ALA A 482 22.84 -29.08 2.45
C ALA A 482 23.57 -28.87 3.79
N ALA A 483 24.68 -29.57 4.01
CA ALA A 483 25.51 -29.37 5.20
C ALA A 483 26.15 -27.97 5.22
N LEU A 484 26.61 -27.46 4.06
CA LEU A 484 27.18 -26.11 3.97
C LEU A 484 26.17 -25.04 4.36
N VAL A 485 24.92 -25.15 3.89
CA VAL A 485 23.83 -24.23 4.25
C VAL A 485 23.56 -24.23 5.75
N VAL A 486 23.58 -25.40 6.40
CA VAL A 486 23.45 -25.51 7.87
C VAL A 486 24.57 -24.75 8.58
N HIS A 487 25.83 -24.89 8.16
CA HIS A 487 26.97 -24.18 8.78
C HIS A 487 26.99 -22.67 8.46
N LEU A 488 26.49 -22.25 7.30
CA LEU A 488 26.30 -20.84 6.95
C LEU A 488 25.23 -20.18 7.83
N SER A 489 24.15 -20.90 8.11
CA SER A 489 23.08 -20.45 9.02
C SER A 489 23.57 -20.32 10.46
N GLU A 490 24.37 -21.28 10.95
CA GLU A 490 24.95 -21.23 12.30
C GLU A 490 25.95 -20.08 12.51
N SER A 491 26.70 -19.73 11.47
CA SER A 491 27.76 -18.72 11.53
C SER A 491 27.25 -17.28 11.45
N ARG A 492 25.94 -17.04 11.69
CA ARG A 492 25.28 -15.73 11.56
C ARG A 492 25.95 -14.61 12.35
N SER A 493 26.47 -14.88 13.54
CA SER A 493 27.11 -13.84 14.38
C SER A 493 28.45 -13.34 13.80
N ALA A 494 29.07 -14.11 12.90
CA ALA A 494 30.35 -13.80 12.28
C ALA A 494 30.21 -13.26 10.83
N LEU A 495 29.05 -13.44 10.20
CA LEU A 495 28.78 -13.07 8.80
C LEU A 495 27.89 -11.81 8.71
N PRO A 496 28.06 -10.95 7.69
CA PRO A 496 27.22 -9.77 7.49
C PRO A 496 25.77 -10.13 7.08
N ASP A 497 24.81 -9.28 7.48
CA ASP A 497 23.39 -9.45 7.14
C ASP A 497 23.13 -9.30 5.62
N VAL A 498 22.25 -10.15 5.09
CA VAL A 498 21.92 -10.24 3.66
C VAL A 498 20.56 -9.58 3.38
N HIS A 499 20.52 -8.64 2.44
CA HIS A 499 19.29 -8.02 1.93
C HIS A 499 18.99 -8.53 0.52
N VAL A 500 17.76 -8.98 0.31
CA VAL A 500 17.26 -9.39 -1.00
C VAL A 500 16.62 -8.18 -1.68
N ALA A 501 17.10 -7.82 -2.87
CA ALA A 501 16.45 -6.81 -3.69
C ALA A 501 15.19 -7.40 -4.35
N LEU A 502 14.03 -7.26 -3.72
CA LEU A 502 12.71 -7.53 -4.31
C LEU A 502 11.98 -6.19 -4.56
N PRO A 503 11.06 -6.05 -5.55
CA PRO A 503 10.41 -4.76 -5.88
C PRO A 503 9.44 -4.19 -4.82
N ALA A 504 9.42 -4.71 -3.60
CA ALA A 504 8.60 -4.25 -2.47
C ALA A 504 9.53 -4.14 -1.24
N PRO A 505 9.18 -3.38 -0.17
CA PRO A 505 10.15 -2.77 0.74
C PRO A 505 11.17 -3.80 1.19
N ALA A 506 12.46 -3.46 1.05
CA ALA A 506 13.60 -4.36 1.24
C ALA A 506 13.65 -4.92 2.68
N GLU A 507 12.85 -5.94 2.95
CA GLU A 507 12.90 -6.68 4.20
C GLU A 507 14.21 -7.48 4.23
N SER A 508 14.99 -7.28 5.29
CA SER A 508 16.13 -8.14 5.60
C SER A 508 15.60 -9.53 5.92
N LEU A 509 15.77 -10.48 5.01
CA LEU A 509 15.48 -11.88 5.28
C LEU A 509 16.69 -12.52 5.98
N PRO A 510 16.52 -13.25 7.09
CA PRO A 510 17.60 -14.01 7.68
C PRO A 510 18.08 -15.10 6.71
N VAL A 511 19.37 -15.44 6.77
CA VAL A 511 20.03 -16.39 5.85
C VAL A 511 19.30 -17.74 5.72
N PRO A 512 18.77 -18.36 6.80
CA PRO A 512 17.97 -19.58 6.67
C PRO A 512 16.68 -19.39 5.84
N GLU A 513 15.98 -18.27 6.01
CA GLU A 513 14.76 -17.96 5.25
C GLU A 513 15.06 -17.70 3.77
N PHE A 514 16.18 -17.03 3.51
CA PHE A 514 16.70 -16.87 2.16
C PHE A 514 16.89 -18.21 1.45
N PHE A 515 17.58 -19.18 2.08
CA PHE A 515 17.75 -20.50 1.47
C PHE A 515 16.45 -21.25 1.24
N SER A 516 15.46 -21.14 2.15
CA SER A 516 14.15 -21.72 1.88
C SER A 516 13.42 -21.05 0.71
N SER A 517 13.61 -19.76 0.47
CA SER A 517 13.03 -19.06 -0.69
C SER A 517 13.65 -19.51 -2.02
N LEU A 518 14.89 -19.98 -2.00
CA LEU A 518 15.64 -20.39 -3.20
C LEU A 518 15.26 -21.77 -3.73
N LEU A 519 14.67 -22.64 -2.91
CA LEU A 519 14.30 -24.00 -3.30
C LEU A 519 12.97 -23.99 -4.09
N PRO A 520 12.99 -24.15 -5.43
CA PRO A 520 11.78 -24.33 -6.21
C PRO A 520 11.20 -25.72 -5.93
N PHE A 521 9.87 -25.85 -6.01
CA PHE A 521 9.19 -27.13 -5.87
C PHE A 521 7.95 -27.26 -6.78
N GLY A 522 7.79 -26.34 -7.74
CA GLY A 522 6.59 -26.28 -8.58
C GLY A 522 6.48 -27.37 -9.65
N THR A 523 7.55 -28.15 -9.90
CA THR A 523 7.58 -29.25 -10.88
C THR A 523 8.01 -30.57 -10.22
N ALA A 524 7.80 -31.70 -10.89
CA ALA A 524 8.19 -33.03 -10.41
C ALA A 524 9.70 -33.11 -10.10
N GLU A 525 10.55 -32.63 -10.99
CA GLU A 525 12.01 -32.68 -10.80
C GLU A 525 12.48 -31.77 -9.66
N THR A 526 11.87 -30.57 -9.54
CA THR A 526 12.25 -29.60 -8.51
C THR A 526 11.71 -29.99 -7.13
N SER A 527 10.52 -30.59 -7.04
CA SER A 527 9.98 -31.13 -5.78
C SER A 527 10.78 -32.33 -5.26
N LEU A 528 11.21 -33.23 -6.15
CA LEU A 528 12.15 -34.32 -5.83
C LEU A 528 13.48 -33.81 -5.31
N PHE A 529 14.06 -32.81 -5.98
CA PHE A 529 15.28 -32.15 -5.54
C PHE A 529 15.09 -31.48 -4.17
N CYS A 530 14.00 -30.74 -3.97
CA CYS A 530 13.66 -30.08 -2.72
C CYS A 530 13.53 -31.10 -1.57
N LEU A 531 12.88 -32.23 -1.79
CA LEU A 531 12.78 -33.30 -0.80
C LEU A 531 14.14 -33.88 -0.43
N LYS A 532 14.98 -34.19 -1.43
CA LYS A 532 16.34 -34.71 -1.21
C LYS A 532 17.19 -33.73 -0.40
N PHE A 533 17.15 -32.45 -0.77
CA PHE A 533 17.89 -31.38 -0.11
C PHE A 533 17.41 -31.18 1.33
N CYS A 534 16.08 -31.11 1.55
CA CYS A 534 15.50 -30.97 2.89
C CYS A 534 15.84 -32.18 3.78
N THR A 535 15.72 -33.40 3.25
CA THR A 535 16.06 -34.63 3.98
C THR A 535 17.52 -34.62 4.41
N ALA A 536 18.43 -34.19 3.53
CA ALA A 536 19.85 -34.07 3.83
C ALA A 536 20.13 -33.01 4.91
N ALA A 537 19.56 -31.81 4.79
CA ALA A 537 19.79 -30.72 5.74
C ALA A 537 19.27 -31.05 7.14
N ILE A 538 18.07 -31.62 7.23
CA ILE A 538 17.45 -32.02 8.52
C ILE A 538 18.20 -33.21 9.13
N SER A 539 18.55 -34.22 8.31
CA SER A 539 19.32 -35.37 8.81
C SER A 539 20.68 -34.95 9.34
N TYR A 540 21.35 -34.00 8.68
CA TYR A 540 22.65 -33.49 9.11
C TYR A 540 22.56 -32.73 10.43
N SER A 541 21.58 -31.81 10.57
CA SER A 541 21.41 -31.01 11.77
C SER A 541 21.03 -31.85 12.99
N LEU A 542 20.11 -32.82 12.82
CA LEU A 542 19.70 -33.75 13.86
C LEU A 542 20.81 -34.71 14.26
N CYS A 543 21.68 -35.09 13.30
CA CYS A 543 22.88 -35.84 13.64
C CYS A 543 23.77 -34.97 14.52
N LYS A 544 24.30 -33.84 14.02
CA LYS A 544 25.32 -32.99 14.66
C LYS A 544 25.02 -32.48 16.08
N SER A 545 23.75 -32.29 16.44
CA SER A 545 23.36 -31.69 17.73
C SER A 545 22.30 -32.53 18.47
N PRO A 546 22.65 -33.76 18.92
CA PRO A 546 21.64 -34.66 19.50
C PRO A 546 21.27 -34.30 20.95
N SER A 547 21.99 -33.36 21.59
CA SER A 547 21.92 -33.09 23.03
C SER A 547 21.62 -31.64 23.45
N VAL A 548 21.43 -30.71 22.50
CA VAL A 548 21.24 -29.28 22.81
C VAL A 548 19.89 -28.78 22.30
N LEU A 549 19.20 -28.04 23.16
CA LEU A 549 17.80 -27.58 23.09
C LEU A 549 17.36 -26.97 21.75
N GLN A 550 16.03 -26.98 21.59
CA GLN A 550 15.21 -26.41 20.52
C GLN A 550 15.72 -25.05 19.97
N ASP A 551 16.27 -24.17 20.82
CA ASP A 551 16.77 -22.84 20.44
C ASP A 551 17.90 -22.87 19.40
N THR A 552 18.76 -23.90 19.41
CA THR A 552 19.86 -24.03 18.44
C THR A 552 19.37 -24.47 17.06
N LEU A 553 18.31 -25.29 16.97
CA LEU A 553 17.81 -25.79 15.68
C LEU A 553 17.15 -24.70 14.84
N TYR A 554 16.44 -23.75 15.49
CA TYR A 554 15.87 -22.57 14.82
C TYR A 554 16.92 -21.59 14.29
N SER A 555 18.15 -21.64 14.83
CA SER A 555 19.27 -20.85 14.29
C SER A 555 19.82 -21.43 12.99
N CYS A 556 19.69 -22.75 12.77
CA CYS A 556 20.26 -23.47 11.64
C CYS A 556 19.27 -23.68 10.48
N LEU A 557 18.01 -23.99 10.79
CA LEU A 557 16.98 -24.36 9.83
C LEU A 557 15.82 -23.37 9.86
N SER A 558 15.33 -22.97 8.69
CA SER A 558 14.14 -22.14 8.62
C SER A 558 12.86 -22.97 8.80
N PRO A 559 11.84 -22.43 9.48
CA PRO A 559 10.53 -23.09 9.56
C PRO A 559 9.91 -23.35 8.18
N ALA A 560 10.17 -22.47 7.20
CA ALA A 560 9.69 -22.65 5.83
C ALA A 560 10.27 -23.90 5.14
N LEU A 561 11.54 -24.25 5.39
CA LEU A 561 12.15 -25.47 4.87
C LEU A 561 11.50 -26.72 5.47
N LEU A 562 11.25 -26.72 6.78
CA LEU A 562 10.57 -27.82 7.48
C LEU A 562 9.13 -28.02 7.01
N LYS A 563 8.41 -26.93 6.72
CA LYS A 563 7.05 -26.98 6.15
C LYS A 563 7.04 -27.51 4.72
N LYS A 564 8.00 -27.10 3.88
CA LYS A 564 8.19 -27.66 2.53
C LYS A 564 8.48 -29.16 2.57
N PHE A 565 9.31 -29.62 3.50
CA PHE A 565 9.56 -31.04 3.73
C PHE A 565 8.28 -31.80 4.08
N GLN A 566 7.53 -31.33 5.09
CA GLN A 566 6.24 -31.94 5.49
C GLN A 566 5.26 -32.03 4.32
N PHE A 567 5.10 -30.93 3.58
CA PHE A 567 4.22 -30.85 2.42
C PHE A 567 4.56 -31.88 1.34
N ILE A 568 5.82 -31.91 0.90
CA ILE A 568 6.27 -32.81 -0.18
C ILE A 568 6.21 -34.27 0.29
N LEU A 569 6.53 -34.54 1.56
CA LEU A 569 6.47 -35.87 2.14
C LEU A 569 5.04 -36.44 2.13
N PHE A 570 4.05 -35.68 2.62
CA PHE A 570 2.64 -36.11 2.58
C PHE A 570 2.12 -36.29 1.16
N ARG A 571 2.64 -35.50 0.22
CA ARG A 571 2.25 -35.59 -1.18
C ARG A 571 2.76 -36.88 -1.81
N LEU A 572 4.05 -37.20 -1.65
CA LEU A 572 4.74 -38.32 -2.31
C LEU A 572 4.48 -39.67 -1.67
N PHE A 573 4.38 -39.74 -0.34
CA PHE A 573 4.31 -41.00 0.41
C PHE A 573 2.98 -41.12 1.14
N SER A 574 2.19 -42.13 0.78
CA SER A 574 0.95 -42.44 1.50
C SER A 574 1.25 -42.97 2.90
N GLU A 575 2.40 -43.63 3.10
CA GLU A 575 2.84 -44.17 4.40
C GLU A 575 3.07 -43.08 5.45
N ALA A 576 3.34 -41.84 5.01
CA ALA A 576 3.50 -40.71 5.93
C ALA A 576 2.16 -40.14 6.44
N ARG A 577 1.04 -40.50 5.78
CA ARG A 577 -0.32 -40.03 6.10
C ARG A 577 -0.95 -40.82 7.24
N GLU A 578 -0.48 -42.05 7.45
CA GLU A 578 -0.85 -42.87 8.61
C GLU A 578 -0.16 -42.36 9.88
N PRO A 579 -0.78 -42.50 11.06
CA PRO A 579 -0.14 -42.12 12.31
C PRO A 579 1.20 -42.88 12.46
N PRO A 580 2.31 -42.19 12.73
CA PRO A 580 3.63 -42.79 12.65
C PRO A 580 3.78 -43.92 13.68
N SER A 581 4.11 -45.14 13.22
CA SER A 581 4.64 -46.17 14.11
C SER A 581 6.03 -45.73 14.58
N LEU A 582 6.11 -45.25 15.82
CA LEU A 582 7.36 -44.72 16.37
C LEU A 582 8.41 -45.83 16.42
N GLU A 583 9.42 -45.74 15.56
CA GLU A 583 10.53 -46.69 15.53
C GLU A 583 11.72 -46.07 16.28
N ASP A 584 12.09 -46.66 17.43
CA ASP A 584 13.35 -46.38 18.12
C ASP A 584 14.50 -47.09 17.40
N ALA A 585 14.71 -46.82 16.12
CA ALA A 585 15.76 -47.47 15.34
C ALA A 585 17.09 -46.70 15.44
N ALA A 586 18.10 -47.36 16.03
CA ALA A 586 19.48 -46.91 16.23
C ALA A 586 20.31 -46.66 14.93
N GLY A 587 19.68 -46.33 13.80
CA GLY A 587 20.32 -46.03 12.52
C GLY A 587 20.10 -44.59 12.09
N LEU A 588 21.08 -43.71 12.32
CA LEU A 588 21.05 -42.31 11.92
C LEU A 588 20.76 -42.17 10.40
N PRO A 589 19.71 -41.43 9.98
CA PRO A 589 19.35 -41.22 8.57
C PRO A 589 20.51 -40.77 7.68
N TRP A 590 21.46 -40.02 8.26
CA TRP A 590 22.67 -39.54 7.60
C TRP A 590 23.56 -40.67 7.04
N ARG A 591 23.67 -41.82 7.73
CA ARG A 591 24.49 -42.94 7.25
C ARG A 591 23.90 -43.59 6.01
N LEU A 592 22.57 -43.63 5.90
CA LEU A 592 21.87 -44.16 4.72
C LEU A 592 22.06 -43.26 3.50
N LEU A 593 22.15 -41.94 3.71
CA LEU A 593 22.38 -40.96 2.66
C LEU A 593 23.81 -40.95 2.12
N CYS A 594 24.80 -41.29 2.96
CA CYS A 594 26.22 -41.31 2.57
C CYS A 594 26.64 -42.54 1.74
N LEU A 595 25.74 -43.52 1.55
CA LEU A 595 26.03 -44.75 0.80
C LEU A 595 25.87 -44.55 -0.73
N PRO A 596 26.68 -45.22 -1.57
CA PRO A 596 26.63 -45.07 -3.03
C PRO A 596 25.28 -45.47 -3.67
N SER A 597 24.51 -46.36 -3.03
CA SER A 597 23.19 -46.81 -3.44
C SER A 597 22.07 -46.15 -2.60
N ALA A 598 22.15 -44.84 -2.39
CA ALA A 598 21.27 -44.12 -1.46
C ALA A 598 19.78 -44.16 -1.87
N ASP A 599 19.00 -44.97 -1.15
CA ASP A 599 17.54 -44.92 -1.17
C ASP A 599 17.04 -43.69 -0.39
N TRP A 600 17.12 -42.51 -1.02
CA TRP A 600 16.67 -41.25 -0.42
C TRP A 600 15.20 -41.28 0.05
N GLN A 601 14.35 -42.07 -0.60
CA GLN A 601 12.95 -42.29 -0.20
C GLN A 601 12.87 -42.94 1.19
N ARG A 602 13.67 -43.99 1.40
CA ARG A 602 13.75 -44.69 2.68
C ARG A 602 14.35 -43.78 3.76
N ALA A 603 15.35 -42.99 3.42
CA ALA A 603 15.94 -42.03 4.35
C ALA A 603 14.92 -40.95 4.80
N ALA A 604 14.10 -40.43 3.88
CA ALA A 604 13.05 -39.45 4.19
C ALA A 604 11.95 -40.05 5.09
N LEU A 605 11.52 -41.29 4.82
CA LEU A 605 10.54 -41.99 5.66
C LEU A 605 11.09 -42.35 7.05
N CYS A 606 12.36 -42.79 7.13
CA CYS A 606 13.01 -43.03 8.41
C CYS A 606 13.15 -41.74 9.24
N LEU A 607 13.47 -40.62 8.60
CA LEU A 607 13.48 -39.31 9.25
C LEU A 607 12.09 -38.92 9.77
N TRP A 608 11.03 -39.16 9.00
CA TRP A 608 9.65 -38.88 9.42
C TRP A 608 9.26 -39.68 10.67
N LYS A 609 9.62 -40.96 10.75
CA LYS A 609 9.31 -41.82 11.90
C LYS A 609 10.16 -41.52 13.14
N GLN A 610 11.20 -40.70 13.03
CA GLN A 610 12.14 -40.43 14.11
C GLN A 610 11.49 -39.61 15.25
N ARG A 611 11.65 -40.07 16.48
CA ARG A 611 11.06 -39.44 17.68
C ARG A 611 11.48 -37.98 17.88
N THR A 612 12.77 -37.67 17.74
CA THR A 612 13.29 -36.31 17.91
C THR A 612 12.70 -35.33 16.89
N PHE A 613 12.46 -35.80 15.66
CA PHE A 613 11.81 -35.02 14.63
C PHE A 613 10.31 -34.82 14.93
N GLN A 614 9.61 -35.87 15.36
CA GLN A 614 8.20 -35.77 15.77
C GLN A 614 7.98 -34.87 16.99
N GLU A 615 8.95 -34.77 17.90
CA GLU A 615 8.94 -33.81 19.01
C GLU A 615 9.13 -32.37 18.53
N LEU A 616 9.97 -32.13 17.52
CA LEU A 616 10.15 -30.81 16.88
C LEU A 616 8.87 -30.32 16.19
N LEU A 617 8.09 -31.22 15.59
CA LEU A 617 6.84 -30.88 14.88
C LEU A 617 5.71 -30.39 15.79
N LYS A 618 5.81 -30.59 17.12
CA LYS A 618 4.82 -30.10 18.09
C LYS A 618 4.90 -28.59 18.32
N GLU A 619 5.99 -27.96 17.88
CA GLU A 619 6.20 -26.52 18.02
C GLU A 619 5.35 -25.71 17.02
N LYS A 620 4.84 -24.57 17.50
CA LYS A 620 3.90 -23.74 16.73
C LYS A 620 4.47 -23.15 15.45
N GLU A 621 5.77 -22.88 15.42
CA GLU A 621 6.41 -22.23 14.27
C GLU A 621 6.66 -23.22 13.11
N VAL A 622 6.85 -24.50 13.43
CA VAL A 622 7.24 -25.57 12.50
C VAL A 622 6.05 -26.31 11.92
N HIS A 623 4.92 -26.38 12.64
CA HIS A 623 3.75 -27.11 12.19
C HIS A 623 3.22 -26.59 10.84
N LEU A 624 2.92 -27.50 9.91
CA LEU A 624 2.28 -27.15 8.65
C LEU A 624 0.81 -26.79 8.92
N THR A 625 0.45 -25.51 8.81
CA THR A 625 -0.96 -25.08 8.95
C THR A 625 -1.74 -25.28 7.66
N TYR A 626 -3.07 -25.28 7.74
CA TYR A 626 -3.94 -25.28 6.55
C TYR A 626 -3.63 -24.13 5.59
N ARG A 627 -3.36 -22.93 6.13
CA ARG A 627 -2.98 -21.74 5.36
C ARG A 627 -1.64 -21.92 4.64
N ASP A 628 -0.66 -22.52 5.31
CA ASP A 628 0.65 -22.79 4.73
C ASP A 628 0.58 -23.86 3.64
N TRP A 629 -0.19 -24.94 3.86
CA TRP A 629 -0.42 -25.98 2.87
C TRP A 629 -1.07 -25.42 1.59
N LEU A 630 -2.10 -24.58 1.73
CA LEU A 630 -2.77 -23.94 0.59
C LEU A 630 -1.82 -23.07 -0.23
N ARG A 631 -0.93 -22.31 0.43
CA ARG A 631 0.07 -21.47 -0.27
C ARG A 631 1.04 -22.33 -1.09
N LEU A 632 1.52 -23.43 -0.51
CA LEU A 632 2.42 -24.35 -1.20
C LEU A 632 1.72 -25.07 -2.36
N GLU A 633 0.48 -25.54 -2.18
CA GLU A 633 -0.28 -26.24 -3.22
C GLU A 633 -0.62 -25.34 -4.42
N LEU A 634 -0.82 -24.03 -4.21
CA LEU A 634 -1.07 -23.05 -5.28
C LEU A 634 0.15 -22.75 -6.16
N GLU A 635 1.36 -22.93 -5.63
CA GLU A 635 2.63 -22.75 -6.35
C GLU A 635 2.98 -23.93 -7.29
N ILE A 636 2.31 -25.07 -7.16
CA ILE A 636 2.50 -26.24 -8.03
C ILE A 636 1.95 -25.95 -9.43
N GLN A 637 2.69 -26.38 -10.46
CA GLN A 637 2.25 -26.39 -11.85
C GLN A 637 1.63 -27.75 -12.18
N PRO A 638 0.30 -27.83 -12.36
CA PRO A 638 -0.41 -29.09 -12.65
C PRO A 638 0.18 -29.87 -13.83
N GLU A 639 0.68 -29.18 -14.85
CA GLU A 639 1.15 -29.78 -16.11
C GLU A 639 2.50 -30.49 -15.96
N LEU A 640 3.31 -30.10 -14.98
CA LEU A 640 4.67 -30.61 -14.74
C LEU A 640 4.79 -31.30 -13.38
N ASP A 641 3.67 -31.64 -12.76
CA ASP A 641 3.59 -32.29 -11.45
C ASP A 641 3.93 -33.78 -11.52
N PHE A 642 4.23 -34.38 -10.37
CA PHE A 642 4.52 -35.82 -10.27
C PHE A 642 3.26 -36.67 -10.13
N LEU A 643 2.16 -36.11 -9.60
CA LEU A 643 0.88 -36.80 -9.47
C LEU A 643 0.06 -36.66 -10.75
N SER A 644 -0.60 -37.75 -11.14
CA SER A 644 -1.69 -37.68 -12.12
C SER A 644 -2.85 -36.83 -11.56
N ASP A 645 -3.72 -36.33 -12.44
CA ASP A 645 -4.86 -35.50 -12.02
C ASP A 645 -5.77 -36.20 -10.99
N MET A 646 -5.92 -37.53 -11.08
CA MET A 646 -6.70 -38.32 -10.12
C MET A 646 -6.00 -38.43 -8.76
N GLU A 647 -4.72 -38.78 -8.73
CA GLU A 647 -3.97 -38.89 -7.46
C GLU A 647 -3.83 -37.53 -6.78
N ARG A 648 -3.74 -36.45 -7.57
CA ARG A 648 -3.74 -35.08 -7.05
C ARG A 648 -5.09 -34.71 -6.43
N TRP A 649 -6.19 -35.08 -7.09
CA TRP A 649 -7.52 -34.93 -6.51
C TRP A 649 -7.63 -35.70 -5.18
N ASP A 650 -7.22 -36.97 -5.14
CA ASP A 650 -7.23 -37.80 -3.93
C ASP A 650 -6.39 -37.20 -2.80
N PHE A 651 -5.18 -36.70 -3.11
CA PHE A 651 -4.32 -36.02 -2.13
C PHE A 651 -4.98 -34.76 -1.56
N GLN A 652 -5.56 -33.93 -2.41
CA GLN A 652 -6.25 -32.70 -1.98
C GLN A 652 -7.48 -33.01 -1.13
N GLN A 653 -8.24 -34.06 -1.46
CA GLN A 653 -9.38 -34.51 -0.65
C GLN A 653 -8.93 -34.97 0.73
N TRP A 654 -7.90 -35.83 0.80
CA TRP A 654 -7.32 -36.27 2.07
C TRP A 654 -6.84 -35.07 2.91
N ALA A 655 -6.05 -34.17 2.32
CA ALA A 655 -5.49 -33.02 3.02
C ALA A 655 -6.58 -32.10 3.59
N ILE A 656 -7.60 -31.77 2.78
CA ILE A 656 -8.67 -30.87 3.19
C ILE A 656 -9.62 -31.59 4.17
N ARG A 657 -10.20 -32.73 3.80
CA ARG A 657 -11.31 -33.35 4.52
C ARG A 657 -10.90 -34.23 5.69
N GLU A 658 -9.77 -34.93 5.58
CA GLU A 658 -9.35 -35.91 6.58
C GLU A 658 -8.27 -35.36 7.51
N HIS A 659 -7.42 -34.44 7.04
CA HIS A 659 -6.32 -33.89 7.83
C HIS A 659 -6.65 -32.53 8.46
N PHE A 660 -6.86 -31.47 7.65
CA PHE A 660 -6.94 -30.09 8.17
C PHE A 660 -8.33 -29.67 8.67
N LEU A 661 -9.41 -30.14 8.03
CA LEU A 661 -10.76 -29.81 8.46
C LEU A 661 -11.06 -30.30 9.90
N PRO A 662 -10.82 -31.58 10.28
CA PRO A 662 -11.10 -32.06 11.63
C PRO A 662 -10.07 -31.61 12.69
N ALA A 663 -8.89 -31.15 12.28
CA ALA A 663 -7.84 -30.72 13.20
C ALA A 663 -8.21 -29.41 13.94
N PRO A 664 -7.78 -29.23 15.20
CA PRO A 664 -8.11 -28.05 15.97
C PRO A 664 -7.38 -26.80 15.46
N SER A 665 -7.97 -25.61 15.59
CA SER A 665 -7.36 -24.34 15.16
C SER A 665 -6.03 -24.07 15.86
N ALA A 666 -5.87 -24.53 17.12
CA ALA A 666 -4.62 -24.42 17.87
C ALA A 666 -3.46 -25.24 17.26
N ALA A 667 -3.77 -26.27 16.46
CA ALA A 667 -2.82 -27.07 15.71
C ALA A 667 -2.74 -26.67 14.22
N GLY A 668 -3.34 -25.52 13.85
CA GLY A 668 -3.35 -25.03 12.47
C GLY A 668 -4.46 -25.61 11.57
N GLY A 669 -5.46 -26.30 12.14
CA GLY A 669 -6.65 -26.82 11.46
C GLY A 669 -7.85 -25.88 11.47
N CYS A 670 -9.06 -26.42 11.26
CA CYS A 670 -10.31 -25.66 11.13
C CYS A 670 -11.43 -26.05 12.14
N ASP A 671 -11.14 -26.79 13.20
CA ASP A 671 -12.11 -27.19 14.25
C ASP A 671 -13.36 -27.96 13.75
N GLY A 672 -13.29 -28.55 12.56
CA GLY A 672 -14.44 -29.18 11.88
C GLY A 672 -15.38 -28.18 11.20
N GLU A 673 -15.08 -26.88 11.21
CA GLU A 673 -15.91 -25.84 10.61
C GLU A 673 -15.57 -25.59 9.14
N LEU A 674 -16.42 -26.08 8.25
CA LEU A 674 -16.25 -25.91 6.80
C LEU A 674 -16.26 -24.43 6.36
N GLN A 675 -17.00 -23.56 7.05
CA GLN A 675 -17.02 -22.12 6.76
C GLN A 675 -15.67 -21.44 7.03
N THR A 676 -14.97 -21.88 8.08
CA THR A 676 -13.66 -21.35 8.46
C THR A 676 -12.61 -21.81 7.45
N ALA A 677 -12.65 -23.08 7.03
CA ALA A 677 -11.80 -23.60 5.95
C ALA A 677 -12.00 -22.82 4.63
N CYS A 678 -13.24 -22.61 4.18
CA CYS A 678 -13.52 -21.81 2.99
C CYS A 678 -13.05 -20.36 3.11
N SER A 679 -13.16 -19.74 4.30
CA SER A 679 -12.70 -18.37 4.53
C SER A 679 -11.18 -18.25 4.39
N VAL A 680 -10.43 -19.18 5.00
CA VAL A 680 -8.96 -19.24 4.90
C VAL A 680 -8.51 -19.47 3.46
N LEU A 681 -9.19 -20.35 2.72
CA LEU A 681 -8.88 -20.63 1.31
C LEU A 681 -9.07 -19.38 0.44
N VAL A 682 -10.18 -18.67 0.59
CA VAL A 682 -10.43 -17.40 -0.12
C VAL A 682 -9.35 -16.37 0.20
N ASP A 683 -8.97 -16.21 1.46
CA ASP A 683 -7.91 -15.28 1.86
C ASP A 683 -6.57 -15.61 1.20
N VAL A 684 -6.19 -16.89 1.17
CA VAL A 684 -4.95 -17.35 0.53
C VAL A 684 -4.98 -17.12 -0.97
N LEU A 685 -6.11 -17.40 -1.64
CA LEU A 685 -6.26 -17.13 -3.08
C LEU A 685 -6.08 -15.65 -3.41
N ILE A 686 -6.65 -14.76 -2.61
CA ILE A 686 -6.50 -13.31 -2.79
C ILE A 686 -5.03 -12.92 -2.64
N ASP A 687 -4.36 -13.36 -1.57
CA ASP A 687 -2.95 -13.07 -1.31
C ASP A 687 -2.03 -13.58 -2.45
N PHE A 688 -2.30 -14.77 -2.96
CA PHE A 688 -1.55 -15.37 -4.05
C PHE A 688 -1.72 -14.62 -5.38
N CYS A 689 -2.94 -14.18 -5.71
CA CYS A 689 -3.17 -13.35 -6.89
C CYS A 689 -2.44 -12.00 -6.83
N HIS A 690 -2.17 -11.47 -5.63
CA HIS A 690 -1.35 -10.26 -5.46
C HIS A 690 0.14 -10.53 -5.66
N SER A 691 0.67 -11.63 -5.12
CA SER A 691 2.10 -11.93 -5.21
C SER A 691 2.52 -12.14 -6.66
N LEU A 692 1.79 -12.94 -7.45
CA LEU A 692 2.05 -13.19 -8.88
C LEU A 692 2.19 -11.90 -9.71
N ARG A 693 1.33 -10.91 -9.48
CA ARG A 693 1.35 -9.64 -10.23
C ARG A 693 2.47 -8.69 -9.83
N SER A 694 3.14 -8.91 -8.69
CA SER A 694 4.39 -8.22 -8.35
C SER A 694 5.60 -8.78 -9.11
N TYR A 695 5.49 -10.04 -9.58
CA TYR A 695 6.54 -10.69 -10.36
C TYR A 695 6.50 -10.29 -11.84
N ASP A 696 5.30 -10.17 -12.42
CA ASP A 696 5.10 -9.80 -13.82
C ASP A 696 4.73 -8.32 -13.98
N CYS A 697 5.75 -7.46 -14.09
CA CYS A 697 5.59 -6.07 -14.53
C CYS A 697 5.36 -6.00 -16.05
N SER A 698 4.21 -6.47 -16.53
CA SER A 698 3.77 -6.26 -17.91
C SER A 698 2.46 -5.44 -17.89
N GLU A 699 2.55 -4.19 -18.36
CA GLU A 699 1.50 -3.15 -18.37
C GLU A 699 0.34 -3.39 -19.35
N ASN A 700 -0.06 -4.64 -19.62
CA ASN A 700 -1.24 -4.89 -20.45
C ASN A 700 -2.47 -5.15 -19.58
N SER A 701 -3.10 -4.04 -19.17
CA SER A 701 -4.49 -4.01 -18.72
C SER A 701 -5.40 -4.47 -19.86
N ASP A 702 -6.11 -5.59 -19.63
CA ASP A 702 -7.39 -6.01 -20.26
C ASP A 702 -7.44 -7.47 -20.78
N LEU A 703 -6.36 -8.25 -20.67
CA LEU A 703 -6.39 -9.66 -21.04
C LEU A 703 -6.35 -10.58 -19.81
N VAL A 704 -7.56 -11.03 -19.44
CA VAL A 704 -7.86 -12.36 -18.89
C VAL A 704 -7.07 -12.75 -17.63
N LEU A 705 -7.68 -12.51 -16.47
CA LEU A 705 -7.32 -13.18 -15.20
C LEU A 705 -7.34 -14.72 -15.30
N GLY A 706 -7.85 -15.28 -16.40
CA GLY A 706 -7.75 -16.69 -16.76
C GLY A 706 -6.36 -17.16 -17.24
N SER A 707 -5.27 -16.41 -17.02
CA SER A 707 -3.89 -16.90 -17.18
C SER A 707 -3.10 -16.97 -15.87
N CYS A 708 -3.77 -16.94 -14.70
CA CYS A 708 -3.11 -17.36 -13.46
C CYS A 708 -2.61 -18.80 -13.64
N THR A 709 -1.29 -18.97 -13.72
CA THR A 709 -0.53 -20.21 -13.93
C THR A 709 -0.44 -21.09 -12.67
N GLY A 710 -1.15 -20.74 -11.59
CA GLY A 710 -1.21 -21.54 -10.37
C GLY A 710 -2.18 -22.71 -10.47
N ASN A 711 -2.11 -23.60 -9.48
CA ASN A 711 -2.93 -24.81 -9.41
C ASN A 711 -4.44 -24.50 -9.33
N ARG A 712 -5.16 -24.67 -10.45
CA ARG A 712 -6.61 -24.40 -10.55
C ARG A 712 -7.47 -25.37 -9.76
N ASP A 713 -6.91 -26.53 -9.41
CA ASP A 713 -7.65 -27.58 -8.72
C ASP A 713 -8.10 -27.12 -7.33
N ILE A 714 -7.31 -26.29 -6.65
CA ILE A 714 -7.69 -25.69 -5.36
C ILE A 714 -8.97 -24.85 -5.46
N PHE A 715 -9.14 -24.11 -6.56
CA PHE A 715 -10.38 -23.37 -6.79
C PHE A 715 -11.58 -24.31 -7.01
N SER A 716 -11.36 -25.45 -7.67
CA SER A 716 -12.41 -26.48 -7.79
C SER A 716 -12.78 -27.13 -6.45
N ARG A 717 -11.82 -27.32 -5.53
CA ARG A 717 -12.11 -27.77 -4.15
C ARG A 717 -12.94 -26.75 -3.39
N LEU A 718 -12.68 -25.46 -3.58
CA LEU A 718 -13.54 -24.41 -3.02
C LEU A 718 -14.97 -24.53 -3.56
N GLN A 719 -15.16 -24.79 -4.86
CA GLN A 719 -16.50 -25.00 -5.44
C GLN A 719 -17.22 -26.20 -4.81
N GLU A 720 -16.52 -27.31 -4.59
CA GLU A 720 -17.07 -28.51 -3.93
C GLU A 720 -17.46 -28.23 -2.47
N MET A 721 -16.57 -27.59 -1.69
CA MET A 721 -16.85 -27.25 -0.29
C MET A 721 -18.01 -26.26 -0.15
N VAL A 722 -18.14 -25.30 -1.07
CA VAL A 722 -19.28 -24.38 -1.10
C VAL A 722 -20.56 -25.11 -1.48
N ALA A 723 -20.52 -26.05 -2.42
CA ALA A 723 -21.68 -26.88 -2.74
C ALA A 723 -22.12 -27.73 -1.53
N ASP A 724 -21.19 -28.29 -0.76
CA ASP A 724 -21.49 -29.03 0.48
C ASP A 724 -22.13 -28.12 1.54
N LEU A 725 -21.66 -26.88 1.69
CA LEU A 725 -22.27 -25.88 2.58
C LEU A 725 -23.72 -25.56 2.18
N GLU A 726 -24.03 -25.57 0.88
CA GLU A 726 -25.38 -25.33 0.35
C GLU A 726 -26.31 -26.56 0.52
N GLN A 727 -25.76 -27.78 0.48
CA GLN A 727 -26.52 -29.04 0.56
C GLN A 727 -26.63 -29.62 1.99
N GLY A 728 -25.85 -29.11 2.95
CA GLY A 728 -25.78 -29.64 4.32
C GLY A 728 -27.13 -29.65 5.07
N PRO A 729 -27.33 -30.60 6.02
CA PRO A 729 -28.60 -30.78 6.70
C PRO A 729 -29.04 -29.53 7.46
N ALA A 730 -30.30 -29.16 7.29
CA ALA A 730 -30.98 -28.02 7.92
C ALA A 730 -31.06 -28.07 9.48
N ALA A 731 -30.24 -28.89 10.15
CA ALA A 731 -30.35 -29.23 11.57
C ALA A 731 -29.44 -28.42 12.52
N SER A 732 -28.59 -27.53 12.02
CA SER A 732 -27.87 -26.53 12.84
C SER A 732 -28.25 -25.07 12.49
N GLN A 733 -29.43 -24.87 11.88
CA GLN A 733 -29.96 -23.55 11.52
C GLN A 733 -30.77 -22.88 12.65
N SER A 734 -30.58 -23.27 13.92
CA SER A 734 -31.11 -22.51 15.07
C SER A 734 -30.30 -21.24 15.38
N CYS A 735 -29.15 -21.06 14.74
CA CYS A 735 -28.37 -19.84 14.75
C CYS A 735 -27.78 -19.60 13.37
N ARG A 736 -28.54 -19.00 12.44
CA ARG A 736 -27.87 -18.12 11.46
C ARG A 736 -27.25 -17.02 12.32
N PRO A 737 -25.93 -16.89 12.44
CA PRO A 737 -25.39 -15.70 13.08
C PRO A 737 -25.91 -14.50 12.27
N SER A 738 -26.23 -13.41 12.94
CA SER A 738 -26.58 -12.12 12.35
C SER A 738 -25.46 -11.51 11.47
N GLN A 739 -24.47 -12.31 11.05
CA GLN A 739 -23.15 -11.92 10.54
C GLN A 739 -22.97 -12.12 9.01
N GLY A 740 -23.98 -12.63 8.28
CA GLY A 740 -23.94 -12.76 6.81
C GLY A 740 -23.14 -13.96 6.28
N HIS A 741 -23.13 -14.15 4.95
CA HIS A 741 -22.41 -15.24 4.29
C HIS A 741 -20.88 -15.02 4.37
N PHE A 742 -20.12 -16.10 4.63
CA PHE A 742 -18.68 -16.04 4.96
C PHE A 742 -17.84 -15.28 3.93
N LEU A 743 -18.12 -15.46 2.63
CA LEU A 743 -17.38 -14.83 1.53
C LEU A 743 -17.44 -13.30 1.59
N PHE A 744 -18.63 -12.73 1.80
CA PHE A 744 -18.81 -11.28 1.87
C PHE A 744 -18.21 -10.69 3.15
N ARG A 745 -18.11 -11.48 4.22
CA ARG A 745 -17.41 -11.11 5.45
C ARG A 745 -15.91 -10.95 5.19
N VAL A 746 -15.28 -11.92 4.51
CA VAL A 746 -13.86 -11.84 4.13
C VAL A 746 -13.60 -10.59 3.29
N PHE A 747 -14.40 -10.38 2.22
CA PHE A 747 -14.27 -9.20 1.37
C PHE A 747 -14.41 -7.89 2.16
N ARG A 748 -15.38 -7.80 3.08
CA ARG A 748 -15.58 -6.60 3.90
C ARG A 748 -14.39 -6.33 4.81
N THR A 749 -13.90 -7.33 5.55
CA THR A 749 -12.79 -7.17 6.49
C THR A 749 -11.53 -6.67 5.78
N ARG A 750 -11.23 -7.25 4.61
CA ARG A 750 -10.07 -6.84 3.80
C ARG A 750 -10.21 -5.44 3.22
N LEU A 751 -11.37 -5.10 2.66
CA LEU A 751 -11.62 -3.75 2.14
C LEU A 751 -11.60 -2.68 3.24
N GLN A 752 -12.05 -3.00 4.45
CA GLN A 752 -11.98 -2.12 5.61
C GLN A 752 -10.52 -1.86 6.03
N ALA A 753 -9.65 -2.87 5.99
CA ALA A 753 -8.22 -2.69 6.25
C ALA A 753 -7.56 -1.73 5.25
N LEU A 754 -8.05 -1.70 4.00
CA LEU A 754 -7.58 -0.78 2.95
C LEU A 754 -8.20 0.63 3.00
N ALA A 755 -9.23 0.86 3.81
CA ALA A 755 -10.00 2.11 3.81
C ALA A 755 -9.25 3.32 4.44
N GLY A 756 -8.14 3.09 5.14
CA GLY A 756 -7.38 4.14 5.85
C GLY A 756 -6.49 5.03 4.97
N GLY A 757 -6.23 4.66 3.71
CA GLY A 757 -5.32 5.38 2.81
C GLY A 757 -6.04 6.22 1.77
N TRP A 758 -5.91 7.55 1.83
CA TRP A 758 -6.27 8.45 0.72
C TRP A 758 -5.28 8.39 -0.45
N ASP A 759 -4.26 7.54 -0.34
CA ASP A 759 -3.18 7.38 -1.31
C ASP A 759 -3.64 6.63 -2.58
N VAL A 760 -3.05 7.00 -3.72
CA VAL A 760 -3.29 6.38 -5.03
C VAL A 760 -2.89 4.91 -4.99
N ALA A 761 -1.84 4.54 -4.26
CA ALA A 761 -1.42 3.14 -4.09
C ALA A 761 -2.51 2.29 -3.43
N ALA A 762 -3.13 2.79 -2.35
CA ALA A 762 -4.23 2.11 -1.67
C ALA A 762 -5.46 1.95 -2.58
N ARG A 763 -5.75 2.95 -3.42
CA ARG A 763 -6.84 2.86 -4.43
C ARG A 763 -6.56 1.82 -5.51
N LEU A 764 -5.34 1.78 -6.03
CA LEU A 764 -4.93 0.79 -7.02
C LEU A 764 -4.95 -0.63 -6.43
N GLN A 765 -4.47 -0.80 -5.18
CA GLN A 765 -4.56 -2.06 -4.46
C GLN A 765 -6.01 -2.49 -4.26
N ARG A 766 -6.89 -1.57 -3.85
CA ARG A 766 -8.34 -1.83 -3.73
C ARG A 766 -8.95 -2.25 -5.06
N GLN A 767 -8.65 -1.56 -6.16
CA GLN A 767 -9.12 -1.96 -7.50
C GLN A 767 -8.62 -3.34 -7.90
N ARG A 768 -7.36 -3.68 -7.58
CA ARG A 768 -6.78 -5.01 -7.83
C ARG A 768 -7.52 -6.09 -7.03
N GLU A 769 -7.80 -5.87 -5.75
CA GLU A 769 -8.57 -6.81 -4.92
C GLU A 769 -9.98 -7.02 -5.48
N LEU A 770 -10.67 -5.95 -5.90
CA LEU A 770 -12.02 -6.06 -6.44
C LEU A 770 -12.08 -6.89 -7.74
N LEU A 771 -11.05 -6.85 -8.57
CA LEU A 771 -10.95 -7.72 -9.76
C LEU A 771 -10.83 -9.20 -9.38
N VAL A 772 -10.06 -9.51 -8.33
CA VAL A 772 -9.95 -10.88 -7.80
C VAL A 772 -11.28 -11.32 -7.19
N TYR A 773 -11.97 -10.43 -6.45
CA TYR A 773 -13.29 -10.74 -5.87
C TYR A 773 -14.31 -11.06 -6.95
N LYS A 774 -14.33 -10.27 -8.04
CA LYS A 774 -15.18 -10.55 -9.21
C LYS A 774 -14.91 -11.95 -9.76
N TRP A 775 -13.64 -12.36 -9.87
CA TRP A 775 -13.30 -13.69 -10.38
C TRP A 775 -13.71 -14.81 -9.46
N ILE A 776 -13.47 -14.69 -8.15
CA ILE A 776 -13.91 -15.68 -7.16
C ILE A 776 -15.44 -15.83 -7.23
N LEU A 777 -16.17 -14.71 -7.26
CA LEU A 777 -17.63 -14.72 -7.36
C LEU A 777 -18.13 -15.41 -8.64
N LEU A 778 -17.50 -15.15 -9.79
CA LEU A 778 -17.89 -15.77 -11.06
C LEU A 778 -17.58 -17.26 -11.14
N GLY A 779 -16.55 -17.70 -10.42
CA GLY A 779 -16.17 -19.10 -10.37
C GLY A 779 -16.97 -19.91 -9.35
N LEU A 780 -17.55 -19.29 -8.33
CA LEU A 780 -18.41 -19.99 -7.35
C LEU A 780 -19.82 -20.30 -7.91
N PRO A 781 -20.59 -21.20 -7.27
CA PRO A 781 -21.98 -21.44 -7.63
C PRO A 781 -22.83 -20.15 -7.59
N PRO A 782 -23.73 -19.93 -8.58
CA PRO A 782 -24.60 -18.75 -8.60
C PRO A 782 -25.55 -18.60 -7.38
N SER A 783 -25.77 -19.68 -6.63
CA SER A 783 -26.54 -19.69 -5.37
C SER A 783 -25.91 -18.81 -4.27
N VAL A 784 -24.61 -18.57 -4.32
CA VAL A 784 -23.91 -17.68 -3.38
C VAL A 784 -24.40 -16.23 -3.49
N LEU A 785 -24.85 -15.81 -4.69
CA LEU A 785 -25.36 -14.45 -4.90
C LEU A 785 -26.81 -14.29 -4.46
N VAL A 786 -27.63 -15.32 -4.70
CA VAL A 786 -29.06 -15.34 -4.43
C VAL A 786 -29.35 -16.57 -3.58
N SER A 787 -29.46 -16.37 -2.27
CA SER A 787 -29.69 -17.45 -1.31
C SER A 787 -31.01 -18.16 -1.61
N SER A 788 -31.11 -19.47 -1.37
CA SER A 788 -32.37 -20.18 -1.56
C SER A 788 -33.42 -19.81 -0.49
N PRO A 789 -34.70 -19.69 -0.88
CA PRO A 789 -35.77 -19.38 0.07
C PRO A 789 -35.98 -20.54 1.06
N GLN A 790 -36.20 -20.23 2.35
CA GLN A 790 -36.48 -21.25 3.36
C GLN A 790 -37.77 -22.01 3.04
N ALA A 791 -37.71 -23.35 3.06
CA ALA A 791 -38.79 -24.25 2.62
C ALA A 791 -40.17 -24.10 3.31
N LYS A 792 -40.29 -23.25 4.34
CA LYS A 792 -41.48 -23.10 5.18
C LYS A 792 -42.27 -21.80 4.99
N GLN A 793 -41.74 -20.75 4.34
CA GLN A 793 -42.50 -19.51 4.08
C GLN A 793 -42.19 -18.90 2.69
N PRO A 794 -43.14 -18.19 2.05
CA PRO A 794 -42.88 -17.41 0.83
C PRO A 794 -42.13 -16.12 1.20
N ALA A 795 -40.90 -16.26 1.70
CA ALA A 795 -39.99 -15.14 1.94
C ALA A 795 -39.14 -14.90 0.68
N ALA A 796 -38.91 -13.63 0.34
CA ALA A 796 -37.97 -13.27 -0.72
C ALA A 796 -36.57 -13.83 -0.37
N PRO A 797 -35.82 -14.36 -1.35
CA PRO A 797 -34.47 -14.84 -1.11
C PRO A 797 -33.54 -13.68 -0.71
N ASP A 798 -32.64 -13.93 0.23
CA ASP A 798 -31.72 -12.93 0.76
C ASP A 798 -30.59 -12.63 -0.25
N CYS A 799 -30.61 -11.41 -0.78
CA CYS A 799 -29.59 -10.85 -1.68
C CYS A 799 -28.85 -9.65 -1.06
N THR A 800 -29.09 -9.35 0.22
CA THR A 800 -28.70 -8.09 0.86
C THR A 800 -27.19 -7.87 0.90
N GLU A 801 -26.41 -8.93 1.13
CA GLU A 801 -24.95 -8.88 1.17
C GLU A 801 -24.35 -8.62 -0.22
N PHE A 802 -24.90 -9.23 -1.27
CA PHE A 802 -24.49 -8.95 -2.65
C PHE A 802 -24.84 -7.52 -3.05
N PHE A 803 -26.04 -7.04 -2.72
CA PHE A 803 -26.45 -5.66 -2.97
C PHE A 803 -25.54 -4.67 -2.26
N ARG A 804 -25.17 -4.95 -1.01
CA ARG A 804 -24.21 -4.11 -0.26
C ARG A 804 -22.86 -4.07 -0.96
N LEU A 805 -22.32 -5.21 -1.42
CA LEU A 805 -21.04 -5.25 -2.15
C LEU A 805 -21.11 -4.50 -3.49
N VAL A 806 -22.21 -4.65 -4.22
CA VAL A 806 -22.42 -3.96 -5.50
C VAL A 806 -22.50 -2.45 -5.31
N ASN A 807 -23.33 -2.00 -4.37
CA ASN A 807 -23.55 -0.59 -4.08
C ASN A 807 -22.35 0.09 -3.42
N SER A 808 -21.47 -0.64 -2.73
CA SER A 808 -20.27 -0.04 -2.12
C SER A 808 -19.07 -0.07 -3.07
N GLU A 809 -18.82 -1.19 -3.74
CA GLU A 809 -17.54 -1.42 -4.42
C GLU A 809 -17.66 -1.79 -5.89
N LEU A 810 -18.46 -2.81 -6.26
CA LEU A 810 -18.43 -3.33 -7.64
C LEU A 810 -18.91 -2.30 -8.67
N ARG A 811 -19.78 -1.37 -8.27
CA ARG A 811 -20.18 -0.24 -9.13
C ARG A 811 -19.00 0.62 -9.58
N ASN A 812 -17.90 0.64 -8.82
CA ASN A 812 -16.71 1.43 -9.12
C ASN A 812 -15.80 0.77 -10.18
N LEU A 813 -16.04 -0.49 -10.53
CA LEU A 813 -15.34 -1.21 -11.62
C LEU A 813 -16.05 -1.10 -12.98
N CYS A 814 -17.17 -0.37 -13.06
CA CYS A 814 -18.00 -0.28 -14.27
C CYS A 814 -17.34 0.61 -15.34
N SER A 815 -17.00 0.03 -16.50
CA SER A 815 -16.47 0.76 -17.67
C SER A 815 -17.50 1.63 -18.40
N HIS A 816 -18.80 1.38 -18.19
CA HIS A 816 -19.91 2.04 -18.88
C HIS A 816 -20.71 3.01 -17.99
N GLY A 817 -20.10 3.54 -16.92
CA GLY A 817 -20.65 4.61 -16.09
C GLY A 817 -21.89 4.29 -15.22
N SER A 818 -22.74 3.32 -15.58
CA SER A 818 -23.95 2.99 -14.82
C SER A 818 -24.42 1.54 -15.00
N ALA A 819 -23.53 0.64 -15.42
CA ALA A 819 -23.84 -0.76 -15.67
C ALA A 819 -22.66 -1.67 -15.32
N LEU A 820 -22.97 -2.78 -14.64
CA LEU A 820 -22.03 -3.87 -14.37
C LEU A 820 -21.61 -4.60 -15.65
N THR A 821 -20.46 -5.28 -15.59
CA THR A 821 -19.98 -6.14 -16.69
C THR A 821 -20.97 -7.28 -17.01
N HIS A 822 -20.91 -7.78 -18.24
CA HIS A 822 -21.82 -8.85 -18.70
C HIS A 822 -21.76 -10.10 -17.82
N ASP A 823 -20.55 -10.56 -17.47
CA ASP A 823 -20.33 -11.83 -16.77
C ASP A 823 -21.06 -11.88 -15.42
N ILE A 824 -20.91 -10.83 -14.60
CA ILE A 824 -21.53 -10.77 -13.26
C ILE A 824 -23.05 -10.61 -13.35
N THR A 825 -23.53 -9.90 -14.37
CA THR A 825 -24.97 -9.73 -14.63
C THR A 825 -25.60 -11.07 -14.98
N VAL A 826 -25.00 -11.83 -15.90
CA VAL A 826 -25.47 -13.19 -16.26
C VAL A 826 -25.41 -14.12 -15.05
N HIS A 827 -24.34 -14.06 -14.25
CA HIS A 827 -24.18 -14.90 -13.08
C HIS A 827 -25.28 -14.64 -12.02
N PHE A 828 -25.68 -13.37 -11.81
CA PHE A 828 -26.82 -13.04 -10.95
C PHE A 828 -28.14 -13.67 -11.44
N PHE A 829 -28.47 -13.56 -12.74
CA PHE A 829 -29.70 -14.17 -13.28
C PHE A 829 -29.66 -15.70 -13.25
N ARG A 830 -28.48 -16.33 -13.36
CA ARG A 830 -28.32 -17.77 -13.13
C ARG A 830 -28.63 -18.14 -11.67
N GLY A 831 -28.17 -17.33 -10.73
CA GLY A 831 -28.50 -17.47 -9.30
C GLY A 831 -29.99 -17.32 -9.04
N LEU A 832 -30.63 -16.32 -9.66
CA LEU A 832 -32.07 -16.13 -9.60
C LEU A 832 -32.85 -17.36 -10.06
N PHE A 833 -32.46 -17.96 -11.19
CA PHE A 833 -33.11 -19.19 -11.65
C PHE A 833 -32.90 -20.38 -10.72
N ASN A 834 -31.73 -20.50 -10.08
CA ASN A 834 -31.48 -21.52 -9.07
C ASN A 834 -32.35 -21.33 -7.83
N ALA A 835 -32.54 -20.08 -7.38
CA ALA A 835 -33.47 -19.78 -6.30
C ALA A 835 -34.93 -20.07 -6.69
N CYS A 836 -35.31 -19.79 -7.94
CA CYS A 836 -36.63 -20.10 -8.48
C CYS A 836 -36.90 -21.61 -8.53
N SER A 837 -35.91 -22.44 -8.92
CA SER A 837 -36.08 -23.91 -9.01
C SER A 837 -36.29 -24.58 -7.67
N GLN A 838 -35.76 -23.98 -6.60
CA GLN A 838 -35.91 -24.46 -5.21
C GLN A 838 -37.17 -23.89 -4.52
N SER A 839 -37.87 -22.95 -5.16
CA SER A 839 -39.05 -22.29 -4.61
C SER A 839 -40.36 -22.99 -4.99
N ARG A 840 -41.41 -22.84 -4.16
CA ARG A 840 -42.76 -23.36 -4.48
C ARG A 840 -43.45 -22.62 -5.62
N ASN A 841 -43.13 -21.34 -5.81
CA ASN A 841 -43.67 -20.52 -6.89
C ASN A 841 -42.53 -19.74 -7.57
N PRO A 842 -42.00 -20.25 -8.70
CA PRO A 842 -40.82 -19.68 -9.34
C PRO A 842 -41.06 -18.27 -9.90
N ALA A 843 -42.25 -18.02 -10.46
CA ALA A 843 -42.60 -16.72 -11.03
C ALA A 843 -42.71 -15.63 -9.95
N LEU A 844 -43.37 -15.93 -8.83
CA LEU A 844 -43.48 -15.01 -7.71
C LEU A 844 -42.11 -14.70 -7.09
N THR A 845 -41.26 -15.72 -6.93
CA THR A 845 -39.90 -15.55 -6.39
C THR A 845 -39.06 -14.64 -7.29
N ALA A 846 -39.14 -14.83 -8.62
CA ALA A 846 -38.46 -13.96 -9.57
C ALA A 846 -38.95 -12.50 -9.47
N ASP A 847 -40.28 -12.29 -9.41
CA ASP A 847 -40.87 -10.96 -9.33
C ASP A 847 -40.51 -10.25 -8.00
N LEU A 848 -40.46 -10.97 -6.88
CA LEU A 848 -40.06 -10.41 -5.58
C LEU A 848 -38.59 -9.95 -5.56
N VAL A 849 -37.67 -10.75 -6.11
CA VAL A 849 -36.24 -10.38 -6.17
C VAL A 849 -36.02 -9.19 -7.09
N LEU A 850 -36.63 -9.21 -8.28
CA LEU A 850 -36.48 -8.12 -9.23
C LEU A 850 -37.14 -6.83 -8.74
N SER A 851 -38.22 -6.93 -7.97
CA SER A 851 -38.81 -5.79 -7.26
C SER A 851 -37.85 -5.24 -6.19
N ALA A 852 -37.21 -6.10 -5.39
CA ALA A 852 -36.18 -5.69 -4.44
C ALA A 852 -34.97 -5.02 -5.13
N CYS A 853 -34.56 -5.51 -6.31
CA CYS A 853 -33.52 -4.85 -7.10
C CYS A 853 -33.90 -3.41 -7.50
N GLN A 854 -35.19 -3.09 -7.71
CA GLN A 854 -35.59 -1.73 -8.11
C GLN A 854 -35.32 -0.69 -7.02
N THR A 855 -35.42 -1.08 -5.75
CA THR A 855 -35.21 -0.18 -4.61
C THR A 855 -33.79 -0.33 -4.05
N GLU A 856 -33.33 -1.55 -3.84
CA GLU A 856 -32.08 -1.85 -3.12
C GLU A 856 -30.84 -1.84 -4.02
N CYS A 857 -30.90 -2.35 -5.25
CA CYS A 857 -29.74 -2.48 -6.14
C CYS A 857 -30.11 -2.26 -7.63
N PRO A 858 -30.48 -1.03 -8.01
CA PRO A 858 -31.03 -0.72 -9.34
C PRO A 858 -30.03 -0.95 -10.48
N ILE A 859 -28.72 -0.95 -10.18
CA ILE A 859 -27.65 -1.13 -11.18
C ILE A 859 -27.64 -2.52 -11.83
N VAL A 860 -28.19 -3.54 -11.16
CA VAL A 860 -28.34 -4.89 -11.74
C VAL A 860 -29.38 -4.89 -12.86
N LEU A 861 -30.42 -4.06 -12.75
CA LEU A 861 -31.46 -3.94 -13.78
C LEU A 861 -31.01 -3.06 -14.95
N THR A 862 -30.25 -1.98 -14.69
CA THR A 862 -29.65 -1.20 -15.77
C THR A 862 -28.62 -2.01 -16.55
N SER A 863 -27.81 -2.84 -15.87
CA SER A 863 -26.90 -3.76 -16.55
C SER A 863 -27.64 -4.81 -17.36
N ALA A 864 -28.75 -5.36 -16.84
CA ALA A 864 -29.62 -6.26 -17.58
C ALA A 864 -30.17 -5.62 -18.86
N LEU A 865 -30.58 -4.34 -18.81
CA LEU A 865 -31.07 -3.59 -19.98
C LEU A 865 -29.97 -3.39 -21.04
N LEU A 866 -28.76 -3.02 -20.62
CA LEU A 866 -27.61 -2.85 -21.52
C LEU A 866 -27.29 -4.18 -22.24
N TRP A 867 -27.23 -5.28 -21.49
CA TRP A 867 -26.89 -6.61 -21.99
C TRP A 867 -28.07 -7.44 -22.48
N TRP A 868 -29.29 -6.88 -22.50
CA TRP A 868 -30.51 -7.57 -22.88
C TRP A 868 -30.44 -8.33 -24.22
N PRO A 869 -29.77 -7.87 -25.31
CA PRO A 869 -29.79 -8.61 -26.57
C PRO A 869 -29.03 -9.94 -26.48
N ARG A 870 -28.09 -10.07 -25.54
CA ARG A 870 -27.39 -11.33 -25.25
C ARG A 870 -28.10 -12.13 -24.15
N LEU A 871 -28.69 -11.44 -23.19
CA LEU A 871 -29.35 -12.02 -22.01
C LEU A 871 -30.70 -12.68 -22.35
N GLU A 872 -31.58 -11.98 -23.07
CA GLU A 872 -32.95 -12.41 -23.38
C GLU A 872 -33.06 -13.83 -23.97
N PRO A 873 -32.29 -14.23 -25.00
CA PRO A 873 -32.40 -15.58 -25.54
C PRO A 873 -32.00 -16.66 -24.53
N ASP A 874 -30.99 -16.42 -23.69
CA ASP A 874 -30.54 -17.36 -22.65
C ASP A 874 -31.57 -17.46 -21.50
N LEU A 875 -32.14 -16.32 -21.06
CA LEU A 875 -33.19 -16.34 -20.04
C LEU A 875 -34.45 -17.07 -20.53
N ARG A 876 -34.89 -16.77 -21.76
CA ARG A 876 -36.11 -17.32 -22.32
C ARG A 876 -35.99 -18.82 -22.59
N SER A 877 -34.84 -19.30 -23.05
CA SER A 877 -34.60 -20.72 -23.28
C SER A 877 -34.58 -21.50 -21.96
N ARG A 878 -33.83 -21.03 -20.95
CA ARG A 878 -33.74 -21.65 -19.62
C ARG A 878 -35.09 -21.65 -18.89
N TRP A 879 -35.84 -20.56 -18.96
CA TRP A 879 -37.15 -20.49 -18.31
C TRP A 879 -38.14 -21.51 -18.91
N ARG A 880 -38.16 -21.63 -20.24
CA ARG A 880 -39.00 -22.62 -20.92
C ARG A 880 -38.60 -24.05 -20.59
N SER A 881 -37.29 -24.35 -20.51
CA SER A 881 -36.82 -25.69 -20.17
C SER A 881 -37.12 -26.08 -18.73
N CYS A 882 -37.01 -25.14 -17.77
CA CYS A 882 -37.12 -25.46 -16.35
C CYS A 882 -38.54 -25.33 -15.78
N PHE A 883 -39.39 -24.43 -16.29
CA PHE A 883 -40.65 -24.05 -15.63
C PHE A 883 -41.90 -24.10 -16.53
N GLN A 884 -41.74 -24.33 -17.85
CA GLN A 884 -42.85 -24.48 -18.81
C GLN A 884 -43.98 -23.44 -18.68
N GLY A 885 -43.64 -22.14 -18.60
CA GLY A 885 -44.61 -21.05 -18.44
C GLY A 885 -44.18 -19.72 -19.07
N PRO A 886 -45.03 -18.68 -19.05
CA PRO A 886 -44.66 -17.34 -19.49
C PRO A 886 -43.56 -16.75 -18.60
N LEU A 887 -42.78 -15.80 -19.11
CA LEU A 887 -41.74 -15.13 -18.31
C LEU A 887 -42.38 -14.38 -17.11
N PRO A 888 -41.67 -14.25 -15.98
CA PRO A 888 -42.06 -13.38 -14.85
C PRO A 888 -42.40 -11.96 -15.30
N ARG A 889 -43.31 -11.29 -14.57
CA ARG A 889 -43.81 -9.96 -14.95
C ARG A 889 -42.69 -8.94 -14.96
N GLU A 890 -41.78 -8.96 -13.98
CA GLU A 890 -40.67 -8.01 -13.92
C GLU A 890 -39.66 -8.22 -15.07
N LEU A 891 -39.44 -9.47 -15.52
CA LEU A 891 -38.61 -9.75 -16.69
C LEU A 891 -39.28 -9.29 -18.00
N GLN A 892 -40.61 -9.43 -18.11
CA GLN A 892 -41.36 -8.91 -19.25
C GLN A 892 -41.25 -7.38 -19.32
N ARG A 893 -41.36 -6.68 -18.17
CA ARG A 893 -41.19 -5.22 -18.09
C ARG A 893 -39.82 -4.74 -18.59
N LEU A 894 -38.74 -5.47 -18.33
CA LEU A 894 -37.41 -5.13 -18.89
C LEU A 894 -37.41 -5.20 -20.43
N GLY A 895 -38.05 -6.22 -20.99
CA GLY A 895 -38.23 -6.36 -22.43
C GLY A 895 -39.07 -5.23 -23.02
N GLU A 896 -40.17 -4.87 -22.36
CA GLU A 896 -41.04 -3.75 -22.76
C GLU A 896 -40.30 -2.41 -22.68
N ALA A 897 -39.51 -2.16 -21.63
CA ALA A 897 -38.74 -0.92 -21.45
C ALA A 897 -37.73 -0.72 -22.57
N ARG A 898 -37.09 -1.81 -23.00
CA ARG A 898 -36.19 -1.77 -24.15
C ARG A 898 -36.91 -1.54 -25.47
N GLN A 899 -38.08 -2.15 -25.66
CA GLN A 899 -38.90 -1.89 -26.85
C GLN A 899 -39.37 -0.43 -26.89
N PHE A 900 -39.70 0.14 -25.74
CA PHE A 900 -40.02 1.57 -25.59
C PHE A 900 -38.86 2.47 -26.01
N GLY A 901 -37.63 2.23 -25.50
CA GLY A 901 -36.46 3.01 -25.91
C GLY A 901 -36.19 2.97 -27.42
N ARG A 902 -36.40 1.81 -28.05
CA ARG A 902 -36.27 1.65 -29.51
C ARG A 902 -37.38 2.34 -30.31
N SER A 903 -38.63 2.22 -29.87
CA SER A 903 -39.76 2.87 -30.56
C SER A 903 -39.71 4.38 -30.46
N CYS A 904 -39.16 4.93 -29.37
CA CYS A 904 -38.93 6.38 -29.25
C CYS A 904 -37.91 6.93 -30.28
N LEU A 905 -37.04 6.09 -30.82
CA LEU A 905 -36.03 6.48 -31.83
C LEU A 905 -36.45 6.14 -33.26
N SER A 906 -37.53 5.36 -33.44
CA SER A 906 -38.16 5.08 -34.74
C SER A 906 -39.26 6.10 -35.05
N ALA A 907 -39.75 6.11 -36.29
CA ALA A 907 -40.81 7.04 -36.70
C ALA A 907 -42.22 6.64 -36.22
N ASP A 908 -42.35 5.49 -35.56
CA ASP A 908 -43.63 4.90 -35.15
C ASP A 908 -44.12 5.49 -33.82
N SER A 909 -45.44 5.50 -33.62
CA SER A 909 -46.10 6.05 -32.43
C SER A 909 -45.49 5.54 -31.11
N ALA A 910 -45.12 6.46 -30.22
CA ALA A 910 -44.48 6.16 -28.94
C ALA A 910 -45.40 5.30 -28.05
N ARG A 911 -44.92 4.10 -27.68
CA ARG A 911 -45.59 3.23 -26.69
C ARG A 911 -45.55 3.89 -25.30
N PRO A 912 -46.46 3.55 -24.36
CA PRO A 912 -46.35 4.03 -22.98
C PRO A 912 -45.09 3.45 -22.31
N PRO A 913 -44.37 4.24 -21.47
CA PRO A 913 -43.21 3.75 -20.73
C PRO A 913 -43.65 2.71 -19.69
N PRO A 914 -43.06 1.50 -19.68
CA PRO A 914 -43.36 0.49 -18.68
C PRO A 914 -42.56 0.72 -17.39
N GLY A 915 -43.21 0.49 -16.25
CA GLY A 915 -42.55 0.48 -14.94
C GLY A 915 -42.07 1.86 -14.44
N PRO A 916 -41.08 1.91 -13.53
CA PRO A 916 -40.62 3.16 -12.94
C PRO A 916 -39.87 4.03 -13.95
N ALA A 917 -40.00 5.36 -13.83
CA ALA A 917 -39.49 6.35 -14.79
C ALA A 917 -37.99 6.19 -15.08
N TRP A 918 -37.17 5.82 -14.08
CA TRP A 918 -35.73 5.63 -14.23
C TRP A 918 -35.35 4.45 -15.13
N LEU A 919 -36.15 3.37 -15.15
CA LEU A 919 -35.88 2.18 -15.96
C LEU A 919 -36.13 2.47 -17.45
N SER A 920 -37.22 3.17 -17.73
CA SER A 920 -37.55 3.64 -19.09
C SER A 920 -36.54 4.68 -19.59
N ALA A 921 -36.04 5.56 -18.71
CA ALA A 921 -34.98 6.51 -19.03
C ALA A 921 -33.64 5.82 -19.36
N ALA A 922 -33.24 4.80 -18.58
CA ALA A 922 -32.04 4.00 -18.84
C ALA A 922 -32.12 3.29 -20.22
N ALA A 923 -33.27 2.70 -20.54
CA ALA A 923 -33.49 2.04 -21.83
C ALA A 923 -33.40 3.02 -23.01
N LEU A 924 -33.93 4.23 -22.86
CA LEU A 924 -33.81 5.29 -23.86
C LEU A 924 -32.36 5.77 -24.02
N HIS A 925 -31.63 5.95 -22.91
CA HIS A 925 -30.22 6.32 -22.92
C HIS A 925 -29.35 5.30 -23.69
N PHE A 926 -29.51 4.00 -23.40
CA PHE A 926 -28.76 2.96 -24.12
C PHE A 926 -29.17 2.86 -25.60
N ALA A 927 -30.44 3.10 -25.92
CA ALA A 927 -30.89 3.13 -27.31
C ALA A 927 -30.26 4.30 -28.08
N ILE A 928 -30.13 5.47 -27.43
CA ILE A 928 -29.45 6.66 -27.98
C ILE A 928 -27.98 6.37 -28.25
N GLN A 929 -27.27 5.79 -27.27
CA GLN A 929 -25.85 5.41 -27.43
C GLN A 929 -25.65 4.40 -28.57
N GLN A 930 -26.53 3.41 -28.70
CA GLN A 930 -26.44 2.40 -29.77
C GLN A 930 -26.79 2.95 -31.16
N ALA A 931 -27.64 3.97 -31.25
CA ALA A 931 -28.08 4.55 -32.52
C ALA A 931 -27.03 5.48 -33.15
N GLY A 932 -26.13 6.08 -32.36
CA GLY A 932 -25.05 6.94 -32.84
C GLY A 932 -25.51 8.17 -33.65
N LYS A 933 -26.79 8.56 -33.55
CA LYS A 933 -27.39 9.65 -34.34
C LYS A 933 -26.98 11.01 -33.79
N SER A 934 -26.72 11.96 -34.69
CA SER A 934 -26.22 13.31 -34.37
C SER A 934 -27.28 14.31 -33.88
N SER A 935 -28.57 14.01 -33.99
CA SER A 935 -29.62 14.86 -33.42
C SER A 935 -30.82 14.04 -32.92
N ILE A 936 -31.19 14.29 -31.68
CA ILE A 936 -32.26 13.60 -30.93
C ILE A 936 -33.40 14.59 -30.62
N LYS A 937 -33.16 15.90 -30.81
CA LYS A 937 -34.09 17.02 -30.57
C LYS A 937 -35.54 16.78 -31.03
N SER A 938 -35.74 16.32 -32.27
CA SER A 938 -37.09 16.10 -32.83
C SER A 938 -37.85 14.92 -32.21
N GLN A 939 -37.14 13.98 -31.56
CA GLN A 939 -37.75 12.84 -30.85
C GLN A 939 -37.98 13.16 -29.37
N LEU A 940 -37.12 13.98 -28.76
CA LEU A 940 -37.33 14.49 -27.40
C LEU A 940 -38.55 15.43 -27.32
N GLU A 941 -38.81 16.21 -28.36
CA GLU A 941 -39.99 17.09 -28.44
C GLU A 941 -41.32 16.30 -28.52
N LYS A 942 -41.30 15.04 -28.99
CA LYS A 942 -42.48 14.16 -29.06
C LYS A 942 -42.79 13.41 -27.75
N LEU A 943 -41.90 13.44 -26.76
CA LEU A 943 -42.15 12.84 -25.45
C LEU A 943 -43.18 13.71 -24.71
N ASP A 944 -44.40 13.20 -24.58
CA ASP A 944 -45.57 13.91 -24.04
C ASP A 944 -45.36 14.52 -22.64
N CYS A 945 -46.09 15.60 -22.33
CA CYS A 945 -45.86 16.49 -21.17
C CYS A 945 -46.01 15.85 -19.77
N GLN A 946 -46.50 14.62 -19.64
CA GLN A 946 -46.66 13.93 -18.35
C GLN A 946 -45.37 13.24 -17.83
N ARG A 947 -44.20 13.56 -18.42
CA ARG A 947 -42.97 12.73 -18.32
C ARG A 947 -41.72 13.51 -17.90
N GLU A 948 -41.87 14.51 -17.03
CA GLU A 948 -40.77 15.37 -16.56
C GLU A 948 -39.70 14.58 -15.78
N GLU A 949 -40.12 13.64 -14.92
CA GLU A 949 -39.20 12.75 -14.18
C GLU A 949 -38.33 11.88 -15.11
N LEU A 950 -38.88 11.44 -16.25
CA LEU A 950 -38.15 10.61 -17.22
C LEU A 950 -37.05 11.42 -17.91
N LEU A 951 -37.30 12.69 -18.23
CA LEU A 951 -36.29 13.58 -18.82
C LEU A 951 -35.18 13.93 -17.82
N LEU A 952 -35.53 14.14 -16.55
CA LEU A 952 -34.55 14.37 -15.48
C LEU A 952 -33.62 13.16 -15.30
N VAL A 953 -34.17 11.96 -15.22
CA VAL A 953 -33.35 10.75 -15.07
C VAL A 953 -32.56 10.44 -16.34
N LEU A 954 -33.10 10.76 -17.53
CA LEU A 954 -32.36 10.65 -18.79
C LEU A 954 -31.14 11.59 -18.80
N PHE A 955 -31.30 12.81 -18.31
CA PHE A 955 -30.19 13.76 -18.18
C PHE A 955 -29.11 13.23 -17.24
N PHE A 956 -29.48 12.62 -16.11
CA PHE A 956 -28.54 11.97 -15.21
C PHE A 956 -27.71 10.87 -15.89
N PHE A 957 -28.34 9.95 -16.61
CA PHE A 957 -27.61 8.90 -17.35
C PHE A 957 -26.70 9.49 -18.44
N SER A 958 -27.13 10.56 -19.12
CA SER A 958 -26.30 11.27 -20.10
C SER A 958 -25.08 11.93 -19.47
N LEU A 959 -25.20 12.52 -18.28
CA LEU A 959 -24.07 13.05 -17.51
C LEU A 959 -23.07 11.94 -17.12
N MET A 960 -23.56 10.78 -16.69
CA MET A 960 -22.71 9.62 -16.40
C MET A 960 -22.00 9.12 -17.66
N GLY A 961 -22.69 9.09 -18.80
CA GLY A 961 -22.12 8.76 -20.11
C GLY A 961 -21.04 9.73 -20.58
N LEU A 962 -21.22 11.04 -20.35
CA LEU A 962 -20.22 12.07 -20.62
C LEU A 962 -18.97 11.87 -19.76
N LEU A 963 -19.13 11.61 -18.46
CA LEU A 963 -17.99 11.34 -17.58
C LEU A 963 -17.26 10.05 -17.98
N SER A 964 -18.01 9.02 -18.36
CA SER A 964 -17.43 7.75 -18.83
C SER A 964 -16.60 7.94 -20.10
N SER A 965 -17.04 8.74 -21.08
CA SER A 965 -16.26 8.99 -22.31
C SER A 965 -14.95 9.75 -22.06
N HIS A 966 -14.89 10.58 -21.01
CA HIS A 966 -13.66 11.23 -20.58
C HIS A 966 -12.70 10.30 -19.81
N LEU A 967 -13.20 9.25 -19.15
CA LEU A 967 -12.40 8.33 -18.35
C LEU A 967 -11.90 7.09 -19.12
N THR A 968 -12.68 6.57 -20.07
CA THR A 968 -12.37 5.33 -20.82
C THR A 968 -12.48 5.48 -22.35
N PRO A 969 -11.65 6.33 -22.99
CA PRO A 969 -11.73 6.61 -24.42
C PRO A 969 -11.27 5.47 -25.35
N HIS A 970 -10.63 4.41 -24.82
CA HIS A 970 -10.00 3.36 -25.62
C HIS A 970 -10.56 1.93 -25.42
N SER A 971 -11.61 1.75 -24.60
CA SER A 971 -12.21 0.43 -24.39
C SER A 971 -13.28 0.10 -25.44
N GLY A 972 -12.84 -0.24 -26.66
CA GLY A 972 -13.63 -0.92 -27.68
C GLY A 972 -14.26 -0.04 -28.79
N PRO A 973 -14.73 -0.66 -29.89
CA PRO A 973 -15.25 -0.01 -31.11
C PRO A 973 -16.57 0.76 -30.93
N GLN A 974 -17.06 0.90 -29.70
CA GLN A 974 -18.28 1.64 -29.32
C GLN A 974 -17.99 2.84 -28.39
N ALA A 975 -16.72 3.23 -28.21
CA ALA A 975 -16.36 4.39 -27.39
C ALA A 975 -17.03 5.66 -27.94
N ALA A 976 -17.91 6.24 -27.13
CA ALA A 976 -18.63 7.46 -27.48
C ALA A 976 -17.66 8.65 -27.47
N ASP A 977 -17.65 9.42 -28.56
CA ASP A 977 -16.90 10.67 -28.66
C ASP A 977 -17.40 11.65 -27.57
N PRO A 978 -16.50 12.21 -26.73
CA PRO A 978 -16.89 13.14 -25.67
C PRO A 978 -17.66 14.37 -26.19
N LEU A 979 -17.39 14.83 -27.42
CA LEU A 979 -18.15 15.92 -28.04
C LEU A 979 -19.59 15.52 -28.32
N LYS A 980 -19.82 14.32 -28.86
CA LYS A 980 -21.17 13.80 -29.11
C LYS A 980 -21.95 13.58 -27.81
N ALA A 981 -21.26 13.13 -26.75
CA ALA A 981 -21.89 12.97 -25.44
C ALA A 981 -22.30 14.34 -24.84
N LEU A 982 -21.48 15.38 -25.05
CA LEU A 982 -21.79 16.75 -24.64
C LEU A 982 -23.00 17.30 -25.43
N ASP A 983 -23.05 17.10 -26.74
CA ASP A 983 -24.16 17.52 -27.60
C ASP A 983 -25.49 16.90 -27.15
N VAL A 984 -25.48 15.61 -26.82
CA VAL A 984 -26.67 14.91 -26.29
C VAL A 984 -27.09 15.48 -24.93
N CYS A 985 -26.14 15.81 -24.05
CA CYS A 985 -26.45 16.47 -22.78
C CYS A 985 -27.06 17.86 -23.01
N ALA A 986 -26.53 18.63 -23.97
CA ALA A 986 -27.02 19.97 -24.32
C ALA A 986 -28.44 19.93 -24.91
N GLU A 987 -28.74 18.98 -25.80
CA GLU A 987 -30.09 18.83 -26.38
C GLU A 987 -31.13 18.47 -25.30
N ILE A 988 -30.78 17.62 -24.33
CA ILE A 988 -31.67 17.25 -23.23
C ILE A 988 -31.86 18.44 -22.27
N LEU A 989 -30.78 19.14 -21.94
CA LEU A 989 -30.82 20.32 -21.07
C LEU A 989 -31.72 21.41 -21.65
N GLY A 990 -31.57 21.72 -22.94
CA GLY A 990 -32.43 22.69 -23.63
C GLY A 990 -33.91 22.25 -23.67
N CYS A 991 -34.22 20.96 -23.63
CA CYS A 991 -35.59 20.46 -23.49
C CYS A 991 -36.14 20.66 -22.06
N LEU A 992 -35.32 20.42 -21.04
CA LEU A 992 -35.68 20.63 -19.63
C LEU A 992 -35.94 22.11 -19.34
N GLU A 993 -35.08 23.01 -19.85
CA GLU A 993 -35.22 24.46 -19.70
C GLU A 993 -36.48 24.99 -20.40
N LYS A 994 -36.77 24.56 -21.63
CA LYS A 994 -38.03 24.89 -22.34
C LYS A 994 -39.27 24.48 -21.54
N ARG A 995 -39.20 23.34 -20.82
CA ARG A 995 -40.30 22.80 -20.01
C ARG A 995 -40.33 23.33 -18.57
N LYS A 996 -39.34 24.14 -18.16
CA LYS A 996 -39.19 24.71 -16.81
C LYS A 996 -39.10 23.66 -15.69
N VAL A 997 -38.43 22.53 -15.97
CA VAL A 997 -38.20 21.46 -14.99
C VAL A 997 -36.88 21.70 -14.26
N SER A 998 -36.90 21.75 -12.93
CA SER A 998 -35.71 22.00 -12.11
C SER A 998 -34.75 20.79 -12.14
N TRP A 999 -33.64 20.91 -12.84
CA TRP A 999 -32.62 19.85 -13.00
C TRP A 999 -31.48 19.93 -11.97
N LEU A 1000 -31.38 21.06 -11.26
CA LEU A 1000 -30.36 21.33 -10.26
C LEU A 1000 -30.30 20.33 -9.10
N ALA A 1001 -31.43 19.67 -8.80
CA ALA A 1001 -31.52 18.64 -7.75
C ALA A 1001 -30.57 17.45 -7.99
N LEU A 1002 -30.20 17.16 -9.25
CA LEU A 1002 -29.28 16.08 -9.60
C LEU A 1002 -27.84 16.32 -9.13
N PHE A 1003 -27.48 17.58 -8.84
CA PHE A 1003 -26.16 17.95 -8.33
C PHE A 1003 -26.13 18.04 -6.79
N GLN A 1004 -27.30 17.90 -6.14
CA GLN A 1004 -27.46 17.88 -4.68
C GLN A 1004 -28.08 16.57 -4.19
N LEU A 1005 -27.66 15.44 -4.77
CA LEU A 1005 -28.17 14.13 -4.36
C LEU A 1005 -27.76 13.82 -2.92
N THR A 1006 -28.75 13.66 -2.03
CA THR A 1006 -28.58 13.25 -0.62
C THR A 1006 -29.29 11.93 -0.35
N GLU A 1007 -28.86 11.18 0.66
CA GLU A 1007 -29.51 9.91 1.09
C GLU A 1007 -30.85 10.10 1.84
N ALA A 1008 -31.38 11.32 1.92
CA ALA A 1008 -32.62 11.61 2.64
C ALA A 1008 -33.80 10.73 2.12
N GLU A 1009 -34.59 10.19 3.06
CA GLU A 1009 -35.66 9.25 2.76
C GLU A 1009 -36.82 9.93 2.01
N GLY A 1010 -37.04 9.50 0.77
CA GLY A 1010 -38.16 9.94 -0.08
C GLY A 1010 -37.70 10.55 -1.41
N GLY A 1011 -37.99 9.87 -2.53
CA GLY A 1011 -37.76 10.37 -3.90
C GLY A 1011 -36.78 9.55 -4.75
N LEU A 1012 -36.45 10.05 -5.94
CA LEU A 1012 -35.52 9.41 -6.90
C LEU A 1012 -34.04 9.48 -6.45
N GLY A 1013 -33.70 10.37 -5.51
CA GLY A 1013 -32.32 10.64 -5.09
C GLY A 1013 -31.52 9.41 -4.64
N PRO A 1014 -32.03 8.60 -3.68
CA PRO A 1014 -31.35 7.39 -3.22
C PRO A 1014 -31.13 6.34 -4.33
N VAL A 1015 -32.08 6.22 -5.26
CA VAL A 1015 -32.00 5.29 -6.39
C VAL A 1015 -30.90 5.73 -7.36
N LEU A 1016 -30.84 7.03 -7.70
CA LEU A 1016 -29.81 7.60 -8.58
C LEU A 1016 -28.41 7.50 -7.96
N LEU A 1017 -28.27 7.73 -6.65
CA LEU A 1017 -26.99 7.55 -5.93
C LEU A 1017 -26.50 6.10 -5.97
N ARG A 1018 -27.41 5.12 -5.91
CA ARG A 1018 -27.05 3.69 -6.03
C ARG A 1018 -26.64 3.30 -7.45
N LEU A 1019 -27.13 4.02 -8.47
CA LEU A 1019 -26.81 3.80 -9.88
C LEU A 1019 -25.47 4.37 -10.31
N ALA A 1020 -25.00 5.46 -9.69
CA ALA A 1020 -23.74 6.10 -10.07
C ALA A 1020 -22.53 5.54 -9.30
N PRO A 1021 -21.40 5.26 -9.99
CA PRO A 1021 -20.13 4.98 -9.36
C PRO A 1021 -19.61 6.20 -8.58
N ASP A 1022 -18.97 5.97 -7.44
CA ASP A 1022 -18.35 7.01 -6.62
C ASP A 1022 -17.37 7.92 -7.38
N PRO A 1023 -16.49 7.41 -8.29
CA PRO A 1023 -15.62 8.30 -9.05
C PRO A 1023 -16.41 9.24 -9.98
N HIS A 1024 -17.54 8.81 -10.51
CA HIS A 1024 -18.38 9.64 -11.37
C HIS A 1024 -19.12 10.70 -10.55
N ILE A 1025 -19.64 10.34 -9.37
CA ILE A 1025 -20.26 11.29 -8.44
C ILE A 1025 -19.25 12.38 -8.02
N ARG A 1026 -18.00 11.98 -7.73
CA ARG A 1026 -16.92 12.92 -7.41
C ARG A 1026 -16.60 13.87 -8.56
N LEU A 1027 -16.71 13.42 -9.82
CA LEU A 1027 -16.45 14.20 -11.02
C LEU A 1027 -17.66 14.99 -11.55
N LEU A 1028 -18.83 14.92 -10.91
CA LEU A 1028 -20.00 15.75 -11.26
C LEU A 1028 -19.70 17.25 -11.41
N PRO A 1029 -18.85 17.89 -10.57
CA PRO A 1029 -18.49 19.29 -10.74
C PRO A 1029 -17.84 19.59 -12.10
N PHE A 1030 -17.06 18.65 -12.63
CA PHE A 1030 -16.44 18.78 -13.94
C PHE A 1030 -17.52 18.77 -15.03
N ALA A 1031 -18.45 17.81 -15.00
CA ALA A 1031 -19.55 17.75 -15.95
C ALA A 1031 -20.46 18.99 -15.90
N PHE A 1032 -20.77 19.50 -14.71
CA PHE A 1032 -21.57 20.72 -14.53
C PHE A 1032 -20.95 21.91 -15.26
N TYR A 1033 -19.65 22.16 -15.06
CA TYR A 1033 -18.97 23.30 -15.67
C TYR A 1033 -18.58 23.09 -17.14
N SER A 1034 -18.54 21.85 -17.63
CA SER A 1034 -18.41 21.57 -19.07
C SER A 1034 -19.64 22.00 -19.86
N LEU A 1035 -20.83 22.04 -19.23
CA LEU A 1035 -22.09 22.45 -19.86
C LEU A 1035 -22.35 23.97 -19.81
N LEU A 1036 -21.39 24.79 -19.35
CA LEU A 1036 -21.55 26.25 -19.24
C LEU A 1036 -22.01 26.92 -20.53
N SER A 1037 -21.53 26.47 -21.70
CA SER A 1037 -21.90 27.03 -23.00
C SER A 1037 -23.34 26.71 -23.41
N CYS A 1038 -24.01 25.80 -22.71
CA CYS A 1038 -25.34 25.31 -23.01
C CYS A 1038 -26.41 25.92 -22.10
N PHE A 1039 -26.03 26.73 -21.12
CA PHE A 1039 -26.92 27.32 -20.13
C PHE A 1039 -27.67 28.54 -20.69
N ASP A 1040 -28.98 28.61 -20.47
CA ASP A 1040 -29.76 29.85 -20.61
C ASP A 1040 -29.59 30.71 -19.33
N GLU A 1041 -28.67 31.67 -19.37
CA GLU A 1041 -28.32 32.50 -18.20
C GLU A 1041 -29.54 33.22 -17.59
N ASP A 1042 -30.51 33.63 -18.40
CA ASP A 1042 -31.66 34.41 -17.93
C ASP A 1042 -32.72 33.56 -17.23
N ALA A 1043 -32.81 32.28 -17.56
CA ALA A 1043 -33.68 31.31 -16.91
C ALA A 1043 -33.10 30.84 -15.57
N LEU A 1044 -31.81 30.54 -15.53
CA LEU A 1044 -31.12 29.99 -14.36
C LEU A 1044 -30.97 30.99 -13.21
N LEU A 1045 -30.77 32.29 -13.53
CA LEU A 1045 -30.69 33.34 -12.52
C LEU A 1045 -32.00 33.56 -11.76
N ARG A 1046 -33.12 33.00 -12.23
CA ARG A 1046 -34.44 33.07 -11.55
C ARG A 1046 -34.70 31.89 -10.62
N GLU A 1047 -33.90 30.82 -10.66
CA GLU A 1047 -34.06 29.67 -9.76
C GLU A 1047 -33.37 29.90 -8.41
N ASP A 1048 -34.11 29.73 -7.32
CA ASP A 1048 -33.62 29.99 -5.96
C ASP A 1048 -32.43 29.08 -5.56
N ALA A 1049 -32.37 27.85 -6.08
CA ALA A 1049 -31.33 26.87 -5.73
C ALA A 1049 -30.02 27.03 -6.52
N PHE A 1050 -30.02 27.77 -7.63
CA PHE A 1050 -28.91 27.83 -8.59
C PHE A 1050 -27.59 28.29 -7.96
N LEU A 1051 -27.62 29.40 -7.23
CA LEU A 1051 -26.42 29.98 -6.63
C LEU A 1051 -25.76 29.02 -5.63
N HIS A 1052 -26.56 28.34 -4.81
CA HIS A 1052 -26.08 27.35 -3.84
C HIS A 1052 -25.39 26.16 -4.53
N VAL A 1053 -26.03 25.56 -5.55
CA VAL A 1053 -25.45 24.45 -6.33
C VAL A 1053 -24.15 24.87 -6.99
N ALA A 1054 -24.15 26.02 -7.67
CA ALA A 1054 -23.00 26.46 -8.44
C ALA A 1054 -21.79 26.72 -7.53
N VAL A 1055 -21.97 27.33 -6.36
CA VAL A 1055 -20.86 27.53 -5.41
C VAL A 1055 -20.37 26.21 -4.81
N ASP A 1056 -21.27 25.29 -4.44
CA ASP A 1056 -20.88 23.97 -3.91
C ASP A 1056 -20.09 23.14 -4.95
N MET A 1057 -20.55 23.13 -6.21
CA MET A 1057 -19.84 22.48 -7.31
C MET A 1057 -18.47 23.13 -7.56
N TYR A 1058 -18.34 24.46 -7.49
CA TYR A 1058 -17.05 25.13 -7.63
C TYR A 1058 -16.05 24.72 -6.54
N LEU A 1059 -16.51 24.65 -5.29
CA LEU A 1059 -15.66 24.22 -4.17
C LEU A 1059 -15.20 22.78 -4.35
N LYS A 1060 -16.11 21.88 -4.73
CA LYS A 1060 -15.79 20.48 -5.05
C LYS A 1060 -14.80 20.38 -6.22
N LEU A 1061 -14.96 21.19 -7.27
CA LEU A 1061 -14.04 21.24 -8.41
C LEU A 1061 -12.61 21.64 -7.99
N ILE A 1062 -12.47 22.65 -7.11
CA ILE A 1062 -11.16 23.03 -6.58
C ILE A 1062 -10.54 21.89 -5.77
N CYS A 1063 -11.33 21.22 -4.92
CA CYS A 1063 -10.84 20.09 -4.13
C CYS A 1063 -10.31 18.94 -5.01
N LEU A 1064 -10.99 18.63 -6.13
CA LEU A 1064 -10.51 17.62 -7.09
C LEU A 1064 -9.16 17.98 -7.70
N PHE A 1065 -8.95 19.27 -8.01
CA PHE A 1065 -7.70 19.76 -8.57
C PHE A 1065 -6.56 19.71 -7.55
N VAL A 1066 -6.83 20.14 -6.31
CA VAL A 1066 -5.84 20.08 -5.21
C VAL A 1066 -5.47 18.64 -4.87
N ALA A 1067 -6.42 17.70 -4.94
CA ALA A 1067 -6.18 16.27 -4.78
C ALA A 1067 -5.47 15.61 -5.99
N GLY A 1068 -5.26 16.34 -7.08
CA GLY A 1068 -4.57 15.87 -8.29
C GLY A 1068 -5.32 14.78 -9.07
N GLU A 1069 -6.64 14.60 -8.87
CA GLU A 1069 -7.44 13.56 -9.54
C GLU A 1069 -7.77 13.89 -11.01
N THR A 1070 -7.53 15.13 -11.44
CA THR A 1070 -7.77 15.60 -12.82
C THR A 1070 -6.71 15.14 -13.84
N SER A 1071 -5.66 14.42 -13.42
CA SER A 1071 -4.57 13.98 -14.29
C SER A 1071 -5.01 12.97 -15.37
N ALA A 1072 -6.03 12.15 -15.10
CA ALA A 1072 -6.60 11.21 -16.05
C ALA A 1072 -7.32 11.92 -17.22
N VAL A 1073 -7.92 13.09 -16.95
CA VAL A 1073 -8.63 13.91 -17.95
C VAL A 1073 -7.64 14.78 -18.74
N SER A 1074 -6.57 15.27 -18.11
CA SER A 1074 -5.54 16.10 -18.77
C SER A 1074 -4.63 15.32 -19.74
N ALA A 1075 -4.40 14.02 -19.50
CA ALA A 1075 -3.56 13.19 -20.38
C ALA A 1075 -4.15 13.03 -21.81
N LEU A 1076 -5.46 13.23 -21.96
CA LEU A 1076 -6.17 13.08 -23.23
C LEU A 1076 -6.19 14.35 -24.09
N ALA A 1077 -6.19 15.53 -23.46
CA ALA A 1077 -6.20 16.82 -24.15
C ALA A 1077 -4.94 17.04 -25.02
N THR A 1078 -3.85 16.31 -24.75
CA THR A 1078 -2.58 16.38 -25.50
C THR A 1078 -2.51 15.56 -26.79
N ARG A 1079 -3.46 14.65 -27.07
CA ARG A 1079 -3.37 13.74 -28.24
C ARG A 1079 -4.24 14.10 -29.45
N SER A 1080 -5.19 15.01 -29.31
CA SER A 1080 -5.99 15.53 -30.43
C SER A 1080 -5.64 17.00 -30.67
N GLN A 1081 -4.99 17.27 -31.80
CA GLN A 1081 -4.57 18.63 -32.18
C GLN A 1081 -5.73 19.63 -32.34
N ASP A 1082 -6.99 19.16 -32.41
CA ASP A 1082 -8.17 20.00 -32.59
C ASP A 1082 -8.84 20.50 -31.28
N LEU A 1083 -8.39 20.06 -30.08
CA LEU A 1083 -9.04 20.38 -28.79
C LEU A 1083 -8.49 21.64 -28.07
N GLN A 1084 -7.78 22.53 -28.76
CA GLN A 1084 -7.13 23.69 -28.13
C GLN A 1084 -8.07 24.76 -27.52
N GLY A 1085 -9.40 24.70 -27.74
CA GLY A 1085 -10.35 25.71 -27.23
C GLY A 1085 -11.06 25.38 -25.90
N GLN A 1086 -11.16 24.10 -25.55
CA GLN A 1086 -11.91 23.62 -24.39
C GLN A 1086 -11.27 22.32 -23.89
N GLY A 1087 -10.52 22.35 -22.78
CA GLY A 1087 -10.05 21.09 -22.21
C GLY A 1087 -8.89 21.13 -21.21
N ASP A 1088 -8.38 22.29 -20.77
CA ASP A 1088 -7.50 22.33 -19.61
C ASP A 1088 -8.35 22.35 -18.32
N PRO A 1089 -8.19 21.42 -17.36
CA PRO A 1089 -8.86 21.50 -16.06
C PRO A 1089 -8.61 22.85 -15.34
N VAL A 1090 -7.46 23.48 -15.56
CA VAL A 1090 -7.19 24.85 -15.06
C VAL A 1090 -8.03 25.88 -15.82
N GLY A 1091 -8.19 25.71 -17.13
CA GLY A 1091 -9.07 26.51 -17.98
C GLY A 1091 -10.56 26.40 -17.61
N LEU A 1092 -11.01 25.24 -17.13
CA LEU A 1092 -12.39 25.04 -16.66
C LEU A 1092 -12.62 25.78 -15.33
N ILE A 1093 -11.66 25.76 -14.40
CA ILE A 1093 -11.72 26.50 -13.13
C ILE A 1093 -11.76 28.01 -13.37
N THR A 1094 -11.01 28.53 -14.33
CA THR A 1094 -11.02 29.97 -14.65
C THR A 1094 -12.35 30.38 -15.30
N LYS A 1095 -12.89 29.59 -16.22
CA LYS A 1095 -14.23 29.80 -16.81
C LYS A 1095 -15.33 29.77 -15.75
N ALA A 1096 -15.32 28.76 -14.87
CA ALA A 1096 -16.26 28.63 -13.76
C ALA A 1096 -16.21 29.84 -12.80
N ARG A 1097 -15.00 30.31 -12.48
CA ARG A 1097 -14.80 31.50 -11.65
C ARG A 1097 -15.36 32.76 -12.32
N HIS A 1098 -15.10 32.93 -13.62
CA HIS A 1098 -15.56 34.11 -14.37
C HIS A 1098 -17.09 34.16 -14.42
N PHE A 1099 -17.72 33.02 -14.69
CA PHE A 1099 -19.16 32.85 -14.70
C PHE A 1099 -19.78 33.20 -13.34
N LEU A 1100 -19.31 32.60 -12.24
CA LEU A 1100 -19.81 32.89 -10.89
C LEU A 1100 -19.69 34.38 -10.52
N LEU A 1101 -18.58 35.03 -10.88
CA LEU A 1101 -18.39 36.46 -10.61
C LEU A 1101 -19.40 37.35 -11.36
N GLN A 1102 -19.89 36.92 -12.52
CA GLN A 1102 -20.89 37.62 -13.32
C GLN A 1102 -22.33 37.31 -12.86
N SER A 1103 -22.60 36.07 -12.41
CA SER A 1103 -23.93 35.62 -11.98
C SER A 1103 -24.34 36.11 -10.59
N ILE A 1104 -23.42 36.12 -9.60
CA ILE A 1104 -23.70 36.53 -8.20
C ILE A 1104 -24.47 37.87 -8.09
N PRO A 1105 -24.07 38.97 -8.76
CA PRO A 1105 -24.77 40.25 -8.63
C PRO A 1105 -26.16 40.29 -9.29
N ARG A 1106 -26.51 39.29 -10.11
CA ARG A 1106 -27.79 39.21 -10.84
C ARG A 1106 -28.82 38.29 -10.17
N CYS A 1107 -28.43 37.52 -9.15
CA CYS A 1107 -29.32 36.59 -8.44
C CYS A 1107 -30.28 37.32 -7.46
N PRO A 1108 -31.52 36.82 -7.28
CA PRO A 1108 -32.48 37.37 -6.33
C PRO A 1108 -32.05 37.15 -4.86
N GLN A 1109 -32.51 38.01 -3.94
CA GLN A 1109 -32.18 37.93 -2.51
C GLN A 1109 -32.53 36.57 -1.87
N LYS A 1110 -33.53 35.86 -2.39
CA LYS A 1110 -33.95 34.54 -1.91
C LYS A 1110 -32.92 33.44 -2.19
N SER A 1111 -32.10 33.55 -3.24
CA SER A 1111 -31.04 32.56 -3.53
C SER A 1111 -29.90 32.57 -2.50
N PHE A 1112 -29.80 33.61 -1.67
CA PHE A 1112 -28.76 33.76 -0.66
C PHE A 1112 -29.11 33.16 0.71
N SER A 1113 -30.38 32.79 0.96
CA SER A 1113 -30.77 32.19 2.24
C SER A 1113 -30.12 30.83 2.49
N ASN A 1114 -29.87 30.06 1.42
CA ASN A 1114 -29.30 28.71 1.50
C ASN A 1114 -27.75 28.72 1.54
N MET A 1115 -27.10 29.89 1.37
CA MET A 1115 -25.64 30.02 1.36
C MET A 1115 -24.96 29.85 2.74
N ALA A 1116 -25.75 29.91 3.82
CA ALA A 1116 -25.25 29.72 5.19
C ALA A 1116 -24.72 28.28 5.45
N GLU A 1117 -25.19 27.28 4.69
CA GLU A 1117 -24.76 25.88 4.85
C GLU A 1117 -23.41 25.59 4.17
N VAL A 1118 -23.01 26.40 3.17
CA VAL A 1118 -21.77 26.21 2.38
C VAL A 1118 -20.58 26.97 2.99
N THR A 1119 -20.84 27.98 3.80
CA THR A 1119 -19.83 28.84 4.46
C THR A 1119 -18.88 28.11 5.42
N PRO A 1120 -19.25 27.05 6.16
CA PRO A 1120 -18.32 26.28 7.00
C PRO A 1120 -17.22 25.59 6.18
N ARG A 1121 -17.54 25.07 4.99
CA ARG A 1121 -16.59 24.39 4.09
C ARG A 1121 -15.57 25.36 3.45
N CYS A 1122 -15.93 26.64 3.34
CA CYS A 1122 -15.05 27.74 2.90
C CYS A 1122 -13.92 28.07 3.91
N SER A 1123 -13.99 27.56 5.16
CA SER A 1123 -13.06 27.92 6.25
C SER A 1123 -11.80 27.03 6.34
N PHE A 1124 -11.88 25.77 5.91
CA PHE A 1124 -10.78 24.80 5.90
C PHE A 1124 -10.00 24.86 4.57
N GLY A 1125 -8.81 25.47 4.58
CA GLY A 1125 -7.74 25.21 3.60
C GLY A 1125 -7.82 25.85 2.20
N VAL A 1126 -8.94 26.42 1.74
CA VAL A 1126 -9.04 26.91 0.35
C VAL A 1126 -8.60 28.39 0.21
N CYS A 1127 -7.84 28.65 -0.86
CA CYS A 1127 -7.32 29.93 -1.39
C CYS A 1127 -8.11 31.21 -1.00
N SER A 1128 -7.41 32.32 -0.72
CA SER A 1128 -7.99 33.64 -0.32
C SER A 1128 -9.13 34.13 -1.23
N THR A 1129 -9.13 33.68 -2.48
CA THR A 1129 -10.14 33.94 -3.51
C THR A 1129 -11.51 33.31 -3.23
N SER A 1130 -11.58 32.06 -2.73
CA SER A 1130 -12.87 31.40 -2.42
C SER A 1130 -13.55 32.07 -1.22
N ARG A 1131 -12.77 32.52 -0.24
CA ARG A 1131 -13.25 33.37 0.86
C ARG A 1131 -13.80 34.70 0.36
N SER A 1132 -13.24 35.29 -0.70
CA SER A 1132 -13.75 36.54 -1.29
C SER A 1132 -15.08 36.35 -2.02
N LEU A 1133 -15.29 35.20 -2.67
CA LEU A 1133 -16.55 34.81 -3.30
C LEU A 1133 -17.64 34.53 -2.25
N CYS A 1134 -17.32 33.73 -1.22
CA CYS A 1134 -18.19 33.47 -0.05
C CYS A 1134 -18.57 34.79 0.69
N LYS A 1135 -17.63 35.74 0.83
CA LYS A 1135 -17.87 37.07 1.43
C LYS A 1135 -18.69 38.02 0.56
N ARG A 1136 -18.58 37.93 -0.78
CA ARG A 1136 -19.40 38.73 -1.71
C ARG A 1136 -20.83 38.18 -1.85
N ALA A 1137 -21.01 36.88 -1.60
CA ALA A 1137 -22.30 36.20 -1.67
C ALA A 1137 -23.04 36.14 -0.32
N THR A 1138 -22.54 36.77 0.74
CA THR A 1138 -23.32 36.98 1.98
C THR A 1138 -23.90 38.39 1.93
N PRO A 1139 -25.22 38.59 2.11
CA PRO A 1139 -25.76 39.94 2.12
C PRO A 1139 -25.18 40.69 3.32
N GLN A 1140 -24.34 41.69 3.06
CA GLN A 1140 -24.11 42.79 3.99
C GLN A 1140 -25.44 43.54 4.14
N ALA A 1141 -26.28 43.09 5.06
CA ALA A 1141 -27.17 44.00 5.75
C ALA A 1141 -26.25 45.03 6.46
N GLU A 1142 -26.47 46.32 6.18
CA GLU A 1142 -25.73 47.48 6.69
C GLU A 1142 -24.37 47.81 6.04
N MET A 1143 -24.36 48.24 4.78
CA MET A 1143 -23.45 49.33 4.36
C MET A 1143 -23.89 50.03 3.07
N ILE A 1144 -25.14 50.53 3.05
CA ILE A 1144 -25.50 51.65 2.18
C ILE A 1144 -25.43 52.92 3.02
N ARG A 1145 -24.22 53.48 3.15
CA ARG A 1145 -23.92 54.91 3.38
C ARG A 1145 -22.41 55.02 3.64
N HIS A 1146 -21.75 55.85 2.84
CA HIS A 1146 -20.31 56.16 2.83
C HIS A 1146 -19.42 55.25 1.98
N LEU A 1147 -19.44 55.52 0.67
CA LEU A 1147 -18.19 55.51 -0.11
C LEU A 1147 -17.21 56.55 0.48
N PRO A 1148 -15.90 56.29 0.38
CA PRO A 1148 -15.10 57.17 -0.44
C PRO A 1148 -14.51 56.45 -1.65
N ARG A 1149 -14.55 57.18 -2.77
CA ARG A 1149 -13.91 56.86 -4.05
C ARG A 1149 -12.40 56.75 -3.87
N THR A 1150 -11.84 55.57 -4.07
CA THR A 1150 -10.54 55.36 -4.72
C THR A 1150 -10.39 53.87 -4.97
N LEU A 1151 -10.46 53.44 -6.24
CA LEU A 1151 -9.65 52.37 -6.85
C LEU A 1151 -10.22 52.02 -8.22
N CYS A 1152 -9.56 52.51 -9.25
CA CYS A 1152 -9.47 51.97 -10.61
C CYS A 1152 -8.13 52.45 -11.18
N PRO A 1153 -7.52 51.78 -12.17
CA PRO A 1153 -7.27 50.34 -12.28
C PRO A 1153 -5.77 50.07 -12.60
N LEU A 1154 -5.21 48.93 -12.20
CA LEU A 1154 -3.93 48.48 -12.77
C LEU A 1154 -4.22 47.63 -14.02
N THR A 1155 -4.13 48.30 -15.15
CA THR A 1155 -4.09 47.78 -16.51
C THR A 1155 -2.87 46.89 -16.74
N TRP A 1156 -3.06 45.69 -17.27
CA TRP A 1156 -2.04 44.98 -18.03
C TRP A 1156 -2.39 45.16 -19.51
N GLN A 1157 -1.58 45.93 -20.24
CA GLN A 1157 -1.59 45.97 -21.70
C GLN A 1157 -0.31 45.27 -22.21
N PRO A 1158 -0.41 44.51 -23.32
CA PRO A 1158 0.75 43.92 -23.99
C PRO A 1158 1.28 44.89 -25.06
N GLN A 1159 2.59 45.10 -25.13
CA GLN A 1159 3.25 45.67 -26.31
C GLN A 1159 4.56 44.91 -26.57
N GLY A 1160 4.67 44.38 -27.79
CA GLY A 1160 5.88 43.77 -28.32
C GLY A 1160 6.69 44.73 -29.18
N ALA A 1161 7.90 44.27 -29.50
CA ALA A 1161 8.78 44.62 -30.63
C ALA A 1161 9.14 46.10 -30.86
N GLU A 1162 10.42 46.43 -30.63
CA GLU A 1162 11.40 46.83 -31.67
C GLU A 1162 12.62 47.50 -31.01
N HIS A 1163 13.82 46.96 -31.27
CA HIS A 1163 14.98 47.72 -31.74
C HIS A 1163 16.21 46.81 -31.90
N SER A 1164 16.55 46.53 -33.15
CA SER A 1164 17.90 46.21 -33.60
C SER A 1164 18.40 47.41 -34.43
N CYS A 1165 19.58 47.95 -34.10
CA CYS A 1165 20.61 48.42 -35.05
C CYS A 1165 21.76 49.17 -34.35
N PHE A 1166 22.97 48.61 -34.54
CA PHE A 1166 24.26 49.25 -34.81
C PHE A 1166 24.87 50.29 -33.84
N LEU A 1167 25.98 49.92 -33.20
CA LEU A 1167 27.33 50.36 -33.62
C LEU A 1167 28.45 49.64 -32.84
N ALA A 1168 29.38 49.07 -33.59
CA ALA A 1168 30.70 48.63 -33.16
C ALA A 1168 31.66 49.82 -33.04
N ALA A 1169 32.64 49.76 -32.13
CA ALA A 1169 34.08 49.81 -32.44
C ALA A 1169 34.97 50.15 -31.22
N ALA A 1170 36.09 49.38 -31.15
CA ALA A 1170 37.39 49.65 -30.51
C ALA A 1170 37.47 49.70 -28.98
N GLY A 1171 38.36 48.98 -28.31
CA GLY A 1171 39.42 48.07 -28.74
C GLY A 1171 40.42 47.86 -27.61
N HIS A 1172 40.64 46.60 -27.20
CA HIS A 1172 41.93 45.96 -26.92
C HIS A 1172 41.72 44.53 -26.42
#